data_AF-A0A812T0E3-F1
#
_entry.id   AF-A0A812T0E3-F1
#
_cell.length_a   1.000
_cell.length_b   1.000
_cell.length_c   1.000
_cell.angle_alpha   90.00
_cell.angle_beta   90.00
_cell.angle_gamma   90.00
#
_symmetry.space_group_name_H-M   'P 1'
#
loop_
_entity.id
_entity.type
_entity.pdbx_description
1 polymer ?
#
loop_
_entity_poly.entity_id
_entity_poly.type
_entity_poly.pdbx_seq_one_letter_code
_entity_poly.pdbx_strand_id
1 'polypeptide(L)'
;MKRAPDGDWETRDTGKLGKHCSSGVQHCPECRWEKHGGKLQQEHLMPSGLSWLQAWHAEDGLRIGCLPCYRYLQQCPDVRAECRLTESTYAHFELASISSLKPSNLRRHADSPGHALALAIYEGKTPPTEELAPPASSWKSLWAVLRKKRQAEMPATDALGRGKVRLMLYCLAEAIRQRHRDQLRAATCVTLSMDVAKTRLLVRFSAVTAELVVRRGVLGMRRSKETGHQNILDLLKSILANAATSLCGAPLNGDLPVKEEPWLDHDLYEHLRSTTVVWNSDAAGDEMLAAQESQRTPASVDDLLPLFPNLTFVNRDKAHASRRVAQRPWTAAPELTELFRIFSSWFKTIQYSPLLQGWYEHFQAEAEDEQLIKVQSSLSHAAHRFDSTSKPFAVCALTFRSVLLTAIKAWTQRKNDPQGKAAYLFLDYISGPEGASRMVLAGMLADAMDEAMQLTRALDKEATDTALLHSHLQRFLKNTATLFIAERCVETGFTSLMRQHAKTQSIWIDKIHPRTIGVHGGLSAAVLAQNLKHMAAWTGLASKVLAAEFPSFDLMCCFRVLALSGMGGGDASREQLCKERTDMHTEDLARLCRALQIDEDCCRHEFTMLVGVAEVQKEMHRCTNLEAWQLAVQVTRRSRARYTLDALGPLLEAYAAWVCSSSGVEQNFSVRDWLTSKRRPVAEQRELDELQVHIEHIADEDNLFQEASQVWARLYGKPRATGNRLRGYFKTSKMPAADAPVALKTWLQERRSQVEKLMAAEHLTGDVTVESVAQAAQSQAAEKWTARHAAEADRQETLSFEKQVDAAHRGHLLEHELTPDLQWHADHLEEEENRRRYQREQEAHRFQRRMARPVFCLFGKTVCLRFQAPDPSIDRVLVEYNMRRAQPTEVVDLFVVPDIARVGHPVQLLASMYGSMIGTLEFLRTGGSQGAVVAFQPAIGRQKNLYISDAFAADNPALTALLKQVLQMPECSWRAIDTLAAWLRLQLQRKESAKYLALVTKAEKESQRALSEHKHFLTLEGFLQHIQHLDHDRTALGIGMSN
;
A
#
# COMPACT_ATOMS: atom_id res chain seq x y z
N MET A 1 66.07 28.54 17.84
CA MET A 1 67.05 27.52 18.34
C MET A 1 68.31 27.59 17.49
N LYS A 2 69.49 27.82 18.08
CA LYS A 2 70.79 27.53 17.47
C LYS A 2 71.36 26.27 18.14
N ARG A 3 71.92 25.37 17.33
CA ARG A 3 72.42 24.04 17.70
C ARG A 3 73.88 24.16 18.18
N ALA A 4 74.23 23.58 19.32
CA ALA A 4 75.63 23.35 19.71
C ALA A 4 76.12 22.00 19.13
N PRO A 5 77.45 21.81 18.96
CA PRO A 5 77.99 20.78 18.06
C PRO A 5 77.89 19.33 18.58
N ASP A 6 77.77 19.11 19.89
CA ASP A 6 77.84 17.77 20.47
C ASP A 6 76.48 17.33 21.01
N GLY A 7 75.57 16.93 20.11
CA GLY A 7 74.59 15.84 20.28
C GLY A 7 73.49 15.90 21.36
N ASP A 8 73.70 16.48 22.54
CA ASP A 8 72.80 16.40 23.70
C ASP A 8 72.12 17.74 24.01
N TRP A 9 70.82 17.68 24.31
CA TRP A 9 70.04 18.82 24.78
C TRP A 9 70.26 18.97 26.29
N GLU A 10 70.98 20.00 26.72
CA GLU A 10 71.05 20.33 28.15
C GLU A 10 69.64 20.73 28.66
N THR A 11 69.04 19.86 29.48
CA THR A 11 67.95 20.24 30.37
C THR A 11 68.51 21.23 31.39
N ARG A 12 68.15 22.51 31.25
CA ARG A 12 68.42 23.50 32.31
C ARG A 12 67.78 23.01 33.61
N ASP A 13 68.65 22.77 34.59
CA ASP A 13 68.29 22.47 35.97
C ASP A 13 67.47 23.67 36.51
N THR A 14 66.18 23.46 36.73
CA THR A 14 65.28 24.50 37.24
C THR A 14 65.57 24.71 38.72
N GLY A 15 66.53 25.61 39.00
CA GLY A 15 66.74 26.15 40.33
C GLY A 15 65.42 26.59 40.94
N LYS A 16 65.17 26.13 42.17
CA LYS A 16 63.99 26.44 42.98
C LYS A 16 63.77 27.96 43.07
N LEU A 17 62.89 28.48 42.22
CA LEU A 17 62.32 29.82 42.34
C LEU A 17 61.03 29.75 43.18
N GLY A 18 60.84 30.78 44.01
CA GLY A 18 59.99 30.78 45.19
C GLY A 18 58.48 30.69 44.96
N LYS A 19 57.80 30.27 46.04
CA LYS A 19 56.39 29.92 46.25
C LYS A 19 55.32 30.99 45.96
N HIS A 20 55.46 31.85 44.95
CA HIS A 20 54.38 32.78 44.57
C HIS A 20 54.09 32.73 43.07
N CYS A 21 53.01 32.03 42.70
CA CYS A 21 52.41 32.15 41.38
C CYS A 21 51.92 33.58 41.16
N SER A 22 52.37 34.21 40.08
CA SER A 22 52.01 35.58 39.66
C SER A 22 50.50 35.79 39.42
N SER A 23 49.71 34.72 39.35
CA SER A 23 48.25 34.79 39.13
C SER A 23 47.40 34.84 40.40
N GLY A 24 47.98 34.64 41.59
CA GLY A 24 47.23 34.61 42.87
C GLY A 24 46.27 33.42 43.05
N VAL A 25 46.12 32.54 42.05
CA VAL A 25 45.24 31.37 42.09
C VAL A 25 46.06 30.14 42.48
N GLN A 26 45.72 29.47 43.60
CA GLN A 26 46.43 28.28 44.10
C GLN A 26 46.45 27.10 43.11
N HIS A 27 45.68 27.16 42.02
CA HIS A 27 45.55 26.13 41.01
C HIS A 27 45.58 26.79 39.63
N CYS A 28 46.77 27.03 39.06
CA CYS A 28 46.95 27.35 37.63
C CYS A 28 47.62 26.18 36.87
N PRO A 29 47.57 26.13 35.52
CA PRO A 29 48.20 25.08 34.72
C PRO A 29 49.72 24.98 34.95
N GLU A 30 50.39 26.11 35.17
CA GLU A 30 51.84 26.16 35.42
C GLU A 30 52.20 25.45 36.74
N CYS A 31 51.55 25.80 37.85
CA CYS A 31 51.77 25.11 39.13
C CYS A 31 51.40 23.62 39.06
N ARG A 32 50.39 23.25 38.24
CA ARG A 32 50.04 21.84 38.03
C ARG A 32 51.11 21.11 37.23
N TRP A 33 51.69 21.77 36.22
CA TRP A 33 52.79 21.23 35.43
C TRP A 33 54.09 21.13 36.23
N GLU A 34 54.44 22.13 37.04
CA GLU A 34 55.59 22.05 37.95
C GLU A 34 55.46 20.89 38.94
N LYS A 35 54.25 20.63 39.46
CA LYS A 35 54.02 19.56 40.44
C LYS A 35 53.89 18.17 39.83
N HIS A 36 53.37 18.05 38.60
CA HIS A 36 52.98 16.76 38.01
C HIS A 36 53.50 16.52 36.59
N GLY A 37 54.16 17.49 35.97
CA GLY A 37 54.61 17.45 34.57
C GLY A 37 55.54 16.29 34.27
N GLY A 38 56.53 16.03 35.15
CA GLY A 38 57.41 14.87 34.99
C GLY A 38 56.67 13.53 34.99
N LYS A 39 55.65 13.37 35.85
CA LYS A 39 54.80 12.17 35.86
C LYS A 39 53.92 12.08 34.61
N LEU A 40 53.33 13.19 34.19
CA LEU A 40 52.51 13.24 32.97
C LEU A 40 53.32 12.93 31.72
N GLN A 41 54.58 13.38 31.65
CA GLN A 41 55.49 13.05 30.55
C GLN A 41 55.83 11.55 30.51
N GLN A 42 56.08 10.93 31.67
CA GLN A 42 56.33 9.49 31.78
C GLN A 42 55.10 8.63 31.40
N GLU A 43 53.89 9.12 31.64
CA GLU A 43 52.65 8.42 31.27
C GLU A 43 52.27 8.56 29.78
N HIS A 44 52.92 9.47 29.05
CA HIS A 44 52.55 9.86 27.69
C HIS A 44 53.74 9.81 26.72
N LEU A 45 54.46 8.70 26.75
CA LEU A 45 55.59 8.41 25.89
C LEU A 45 55.16 8.01 24.47
N MET A 46 55.93 8.46 23.49
CA MET A 46 55.95 7.95 22.13
C MET A 46 56.81 6.67 22.06
N PRO A 47 56.68 5.86 21.00
CA PRO A 47 57.55 4.70 20.76
C PRO A 47 59.06 5.00 20.79
N SER A 48 59.45 6.24 20.47
CA SER A 48 60.84 6.73 20.57
C SER A 48 61.36 6.92 21.99
N GLY A 49 60.53 6.70 23.02
CA GLY A 49 60.88 6.93 24.43
C GLY A 49 60.77 8.40 24.88
N LEU A 50 60.44 9.32 23.97
CA LEU A 50 60.19 10.73 24.28
C LEU A 50 58.69 10.97 24.56
N SER A 51 58.35 11.85 25.50
CA SER A 51 56.95 12.26 25.73
C SER A 51 56.41 13.05 24.54
N TRP A 52 55.21 12.72 24.05
CA TRP A 52 54.53 13.58 23.06
C TRP A 52 54.02 14.88 23.71
N LEU A 53 53.74 14.86 25.01
CA LEU A 53 53.33 16.03 25.78
C LEU A 53 54.55 16.81 26.25
N GLN A 54 54.70 18.04 25.80
CA GLN A 54 55.87 18.88 26.04
C GLN A 54 55.46 20.23 26.61
N ALA A 55 56.39 20.88 27.31
CA ALA A 55 56.23 22.25 27.77
C ALA A 55 57.51 23.05 27.59
N TRP A 56 57.38 24.35 27.32
CA TRP A 56 58.49 25.29 27.32
C TRP A 56 58.05 26.66 27.84
N HIS A 57 58.98 27.44 28.36
CA HIS A 57 58.74 28.83 28.75
C HIS A 57 58.93 29.75 27.53
N ALA A 58 57.87 30.47 27.16
CA ALA A 58 57.91 31.58 26.24
C ALA A 58 57.96 32.91 27.01
N GLU A 59 58.20 34.03 26.32
CA GLU A 59 58.25 35.38 26.93
C GLU A 59 56.92 35.76 27.62
N ASP A 60 55.81 35.13 27.22
CA ASP A 60 54.45 35.35 27.72
C ASP A 60 53.92 34.27 28.69
N GLY A 61 54.73 33.27 29.05
CA GLY A 61 54.36 32.23 30.03
C GLY A 61 54.71 30.79 29.61
N LEU A 62 54.33 29.81 30.44
CA LEU A 62 54.52 28.38 30.14
C LEU A 62 53.51 27.91 29.08
N ARG A 63 54.02 27.34 27.98
CA ARG A 63 53.22 26.77 26.91
C ARG A 63 53.30 25.24 26.95
N ILE A 64 52.16 24.56 26.96
CA ILE A 64 52.06 23.09 27.05
C ILE A 64 51.27 22.57 25.84
N GLY A 65 51.77 21.52 25.18
CA GLY A 65 51.17 20.99 23.96
C GLY A 65 51.71 19.64 23.52
N CYS A 66 51.29 19.22 22.33
CA CYS A 66 51.65 17.96 21.71
C CYS A 66 52.68 18.16 20.60
N LEU A 67 53.89 17.63 20.79
CA LEU A 67 55.01 17.80 19.88
C LEU A 67 54.77 17.22 18.47
N PRO A 68 54.26 15.98 18.31
CA PRO A 68 53.89 15.46 16.99
C PRO A 68 52.86 16.33 16.26
N CYS A 69 51.81 16.77 16.95
CA CYS A 69 50.75 17.58 16.34
C CYS A 69 51.24 18.96 15.91
N TYR A 70 52.12 19.60 16.71
CA TYR A 70 52.77 20.86 16.33
C TYR A 70 53.67 20.69 15.12
N ARG A 71 54.47 19.63 15.08
CA ARG A 71 55.37 19.34 13.95
C ARG A 71 54.61 19.04 12.67
N TYR A 72 53.52 18.29 12.77
CA TYR A 72 52.61 18.06 11.65
C TYR A 72 52.08 19.37 11.07
N LEU A 73 51.67 20.32 11.93
CA LEU A 73 51.22 21.65 11.51
C LEU A 73 52.32 22.48 10.84
N GLN A 74 53.57 22.37 11.30
CA GLN A 74 54.70 23.07 10.65
C GLN A 74 55.12 22.45 9.31
N GLN A 75 55.04 21.13 9.18
CA GLN A 75 55.49 20.42 7.98
C GLN A 75 54.43 20.40 6.87
N CYS A 76 53.16 20.60 7.21
CA CYS A 76 52.05 20.59 6.26
C CYS A 76 51.19 21.88 6.41
N PRO A 77 51.71 23.05 6.01
CA PRO A 77 50.99 24.33 6.16
C PRO A 77 49.75 24.44 5.27
N ASP A 78 49.67 23.66 4.17
CA ASP A 78 48.53 23.64 3.23
C ASP A 78 47.38 22.71 3.65
N VAL A 79 47.39 22.19 4.88
CA VAL A 79 46.32 21.31 5.35
C VAL A 79 45.01 22.13 5.46
N ARG A 80 44.06 21.80 4.58
CA ARG A 80 42.72 22.40 4.46
C ARG A 80 42.05 22.60 5.82
N ALA A 81 41.21 23.64 5.93
CA ALA A 81 40.40 24.02 7.10
C ALA A 81 39.58 22.88 7.77
N GLU A 82 39.48 21.71 7.14
CA GLU A 82 38.76 20.52 7.63
C GLU A 82 39.58 19.64 8.60
N CYS A 83 40.91 19.83 8.71
CA CYS A 83 41.73 19.07 9.65
C CYS A 83 41.64 19.67 11.05
N ARG A 84 40.98 19.00 11.99
CA ARG A 84 40.82 19.44 13.39
C ARG A 84 42.12 19.70 14.16
N LEU A 85 43.29 19.39 13.60
CA LEU A 85 44.58 19.76 14.18
C LEU A 85 44.85 21.27 14.05
N THR A 86 44.35 21.94 13.00
CA THR A 86 44.56 23.38 12.76
C THR A 86 43.90 24.28 13.82
N GLU A 87 42.84 23.81 14.47
CA GLU A 87 42.16 24.48 15.59
C GLU A 87 42.51 23.85 16.95
N SER A 88 43.43 22.88 16.99
CA SER A 88 43.73 22.14 18.22
C SER A 88 44.66 22.92 19.13
N THR A 89 44.21 23.22 20.34
CA THR A 89 45.06 23.80 21.41
C THR A 89 46.26 22.93 21.76
N TYR A 90 46.19 21.61 21.50
CA TYR A 90 47.34 20.71 21.64
C TYR A 90 48.42 20.99 20.60
N ALA A 91 48.03 21.29 19.36
CA ALA A 91 48.97 21.48 18.29
C ALA A 91 49.61 22.88 18.32
N HIS A 92 48.94 23.88 18.90
CA HIS A 92 49.47 25.24 19.08
C HIS A 92 50.23 25.48 20.39
N PHE A 93 50.34 24.46 21.25
CA PHE A 93 50.92 24.59 22.60
C PHE A 93 50.16 25.57 23.52
N GLU A 94 48.83 25.58 23.40
CA GLU A 94 47.92 26.51 24.10
C GLU A 94 47.06 25.81 25.16
N LEU A 95 47.57 24.75 25.81
CA LEU A 95 46.85 24.09 26.90
C LEU A 95 46.87 24.96 28.18
N ALA A 96 46.05 26.01 28.18
CA ALA A 96 46.01 27.04 29.22
C ALA A 96 45.03 26.74 30.37
N SER A 97 44.44 25.54 30.45
CA SER A 97 43.50 25.18 31.52
C SER A 97 43.86 23.89 32.27
N ILE A 98 43.55 23.87 33.56
CA ILE A 98 43.75 22.70 34.44
C ILE A 98 42.91 21.51 34.01
N SER A 99 41.73 21.75 33.42
CA SER A 99 40.86 20.69 32.92
C SER A 99 41.50 20.01 31.71
N SER A 100 42.22 20.74 30.85
CA SER A 100 42.95 20.18 29.72
C SER A 100 44.06 19.21 30.14
N LEU A 101 44.72 19.45 31.28
CA LEU A 101 45.78 18.59 31.85
C LEU A 101 45.26 17.40 32.68
N LYS A 102 43.95 17.09 32.63
CA LYS A 102 43.42 15.87 33.27
C LYS A 102 43.83 14.63 32.46
N PRO A 103 44.24 13.52 33.10
CA PRO A 103 44.66 12.29 32.40
C PRO A 103 43.63 11.75 31.39
N SER A 104 42.33 11.91 31.67
CA SER A 104 41.25 11.51 30.76
C SER A 104 41.23 12.29 29.44
N ASN A 105 41.64 13.56 29.46
CA ASN A 105 41.68 14.42 28.27
C ASN A 105 42.96 14.17 27.47
N LEU A 106 44.09 13.98 28.16
CA LEU A 106 45.36 13.61 27.52
C LEU A 106 45.26 12.24 26.83
N ARG A 107 44.62 11.24 27.47
CA ARG A 107 44.31 9.94 26.82
C ARG A 107 43.40 10.09 25.62
N ARG A 108 42.34 10.90 25.73
CA ARG A 108 41.42 11.17 24.60
C ARG A 108 42.14 11.82 23.41
N HIS A 109 43.11 12.69 23.67
CA HIS A 109 43.96 13.27 22.63
C HIS A 109 44.88 12.22 22.01
N ALA A 110 45.60 11.44 22.84
CA ALA A 110 46.49 10.37 22.37
C ALA A 110 45.76 9.33 21.50
N ASP A 111 44.52 9.00 21.87
CA ASP A 111 43.65 8.06 21.14
C ASP A 111 43.01 8.69 19.87
N SER A 112 43.25 9.98 19.60
CA SER A 112 42.58 10.66 18.49
C SER A 112 43.23 10.31 17.12
N PRO A 113 42.43 10.16 16.04
CA PRO A 113 42.97 9.87 14.71
C PRO A 113 43.96 10.93 14.20
N GLY A 114 43.73 12.20 14.56
CA GLY A 114 44.65 13.30 14.21
C GLY A 114 46.00 13.16 14.90
N HIS A 115 46.02 12.76 16.19
CA HIS A 115 47.26 12.48 16.90
C HIS A 115 48.00 11.29 16.29
N ALA A 116 47.30 10.19 15.99
CA ALA A 116 47.91 9.01 15.38
C ALA A 116 48.55 9.31 14.01
N LEU A 117 47.90 10.13 13.19
CA LEU A 117 48.45 10.59 11.90
C LEU A 117 49.68 11.48 12.11
N ALA A 118 49.59 12.47 13.00
CA ALA A 118 50.71 13.35 13.32
C ALA A 118 51.91 12.59 13.87
N LEU A 119 51.67 11.57 14.71
CA LEU A 119 52.70 10.67 15.24
C LEU A 119 53.33 9.81 14.14
N ALA A 120 52.54 9.24 13.23
CA ALA A 120 53.06 8.46 12.11
C ALA A 120 53.98 9.29 11.21
N ILE A 121 53.62 10.54 10.91
CA ILE A 121 54.44 11.47 10.12
C ILE A 121 55.68 11.92 10.89
N TYR A 122 55.53 12.21 12.19
CA TYR A 122 56.65 12.52 13.07
C TYR A 122 57.68 11.38 13.13
N GLU A 123 57.23 10.12 13.00
CA GLU A 123 58.06 8.92 12.89
C GLU A 123 58.52 8.58 11.46
N GLY A 124 58.19 9.41 10.46
CA GLY A 124 58.60 9.22 9.07
C GLY A 124 57.83 8.14 8.28
N LYS A 125 56.64 7.72 8.75
CA LYS A 125 55.78 6.75 8.06
C LYS A 125 54.90 7.45 7.02
N THR A 126 54.72 6.82 5.85
CA THR A 126 53.82 7.29 4.79
C THR A 126 52.35 7.16 5.21
N PRO A 127 51.49 8.17 4.97
CA PRO A 127 50.08 8.10 5.34
C PRO A 127 49.32 7.04 4.51
N PRO A 128 48.29 6.38 5.07
CA PRO A 128 47.48 5.41 4.33
C PRO A 128 46.70 6.08 3.18
N THR A 129 46.64 5.40 2.03
CA THR A 129 46.00 5.84 0.79
C THR A 129 44.49 6.07 0.93
N GLU A 130 43.98 7.07 0.21
CA GLU A 130 42.64 7.63 0.34
C GLU A 130 41.53 6.75 -0.30
N GLU A 131 40.69 6.08 0.50
CA GLU A 131 39.48 5.40 0.01
C GLU A 131 38.25 6.33 0.00
N LEU A 132 37.61 6.51 -1.16
CA LEU A 132 36.48 7.42 -1.40
C LEU A 132 35.11 6.88 -0.94
N ALA A 133 35.02 5.61 -0.54
CA ALA A 133 33.80 4.93 -0.14
C ALA A 133 34.03 4.00 1.08
N PRO A 134 32.98 3.58 1.82
CA PRO A 134 33.13 2.58 2.88
C PRO A 134 33.72 1.28 2.32
N PRO A 135 34.59 0.57 3.08
CA PRO A 135 35.21 -0.65 2.59
C PRO A 135 34.19 -1.77 2.39
N ALA A 136 34.47 -2.71 1.49
CA ALA A 136 33.60 -3.86 1.16
C ALA A 136 33.12 -4.63 2.42
N SER A 137 33.98 -4.76 3.43
CA SER A 137 33.65 -5.40 4.72
C SER A 137 32.52 -4.71 5.48
N SER A 138 32.38 -3.39 5.35
CA SER A 138 31.28 -2.61 5.97
C SER A 138 29.94 -2.92 5.30
N TRP A 139 29.92 -3.05 3.97
CA TRP A 139 28.72 -3.41 3.20
C TRP A 139 28.28 -4.84 3.54
N LYS A 140 29.21 -5.81 3.54
CA LYS A 140 28.93 -7.19 3.94
C LYS A 140 28.38 -7.28 5.36
N SER A 141 28.98 -6.54 6.29
CA SER A 141 28.52 -6.49 7.69
C SER A 141 27.10 -5.92 7.80
N LEU A 142 26.82 -4.82 7.10
CA LEU A 142 25.49 -4.21 7.09
C LEU A 142 24.45 -5.16 6.47
N TRP A 143 24.76 -5.74 5.31
CA TRP A 143 23.89 -6.69 4.62
C TRP A 143 23.53 -7.89 5.50
N ALA A 144 24.52 -8.49 6.17
CA ALA A 144 24.32 -9.61 7.08
C ALA A 144 23.46 -9.23 8.31
N VAL A 145 23.52 -7.98 8.77
CA VAL A 145 22.68 -7.49 9.86
C VAL A 145 21.25 -7.26 9.39
N LEU A 146 21.07 -6.61 8.23
CA LEU A 146 19.75 -6.37 7.64
C LEU A 146 19.03 -7.70 7.38
N ARG A 147 19.72 -8.75 6.91
CA ARG A 147 19.07 -10.04 6.62
C ARG A 147 18.81 -10.96 7.81
N LYS A 148 19.29 -10.63 9.02
CA LYS A 148 19.01 -11.44 10.22
C LYS A 148 17.59 -11.17 10.75
N LYS A 149 16.73 -12.19 10.66
CA LYS A 149 15.29 -12.18 11.07
C LYS A 149 14.96 -11.84 12.55
N ARG A 150 15.89 -11.30 13.36
CA ARG A 150 15.72 -11.24 14.84
C ARG A 150 16.03 -9.91 15.54
N GLN A 151 16.25 -8.78 14.85
CA GLN A 151 16.53 -7.52 15.57
C GLN A 151 15.53 -6.39 15.24
N ALA A 152 14.78 -5.99 16.27
CA ALA A 152 13.73 -4.96 16.22
C ALA A 152 14.28 -3.53 16.08
N GLU A 153 15.57 -3.32 16.32
CA GLU A 153 16.28 -2.07 16.05
C GLU A 153 17.45 -2.39 15.14
N MET A 154 17.72 -1.54 14.14
CA MET A 154 19.03 -1.55 13.49
C MET A 154 20.05 -1.22 14.58
N PRO A 155 20.89 -2.17 15.01
CA PRO A 155 21.97 -1.83 15.91
C PRO A 155 22.82 -0.79 15.19
N ALA A 156 23.37 0.18 15.91
CA ALA A 156 24.66 0.64 15.46
C ALA A 156 25.51 -0.63 15.42
N THR A 157 25.90 -1.13 14.24
CA THR A 157 26.99 -2.09 14.21
C THR A 157 28.13 -1.39 14.94
N ASP A 158 28.78 -2.03 15.90
CA ASP A 158 29.73 -1.36 16.81
C ASP A 158 30.90 -0.63 16.08
N ALA A 159 31.03 -0.82 14.75
CA ALA A 159 31.93 -0.13 13.82
C ALA A 159 31.32 1.03 12.99
N LEU A 160 29.99 1.18 12.88
CA LEU A 160 29.31 2.18 12.05
C LEU A 160 28.23 2.93 12.85
N GLY A 161 28.39 4.25 13.01
CA GLY A 161 27.40 5.10 13.67
C GLY A 161 26.05 5.13 12.93
N ARG A 162 24.93 5.29 13.65
CA ARG A 162 23.55 5.25 13.11
C ARG A 162 23.33 6.11 11.86
N GLY A 163 23.95 7.29 11.79
CA GLY A 163 23.88 8.17 10.62
C GLY A 163 24.52 7.55 9.37
N LYS A 164 25.71 6.94 9.51
CA LYS A 164 26.41 6.26 8.42
C LYS A 164 25.62 5.05 7.92
N VAL A 165 25.03 4.28 8.84
CA VAL A 165 24.20 3.13 8.47
C VAL A 165 22.98 3.56 7.65
N ARG A 166 22.33 4.68 8.00
CA ARG A 166 21.22 5.25 7.21
C ARG A 166 21.65 5.58 5.77
N LEU A 167 22.81 6.23 5.60
CA LEU A 167 23.32 6.58 4.27
C LEU A 167 23.68 5.32 3.46
N MET A 168 24.31 4.33 4.09
CA MET A 168 24.66 3.07 3.43
C MET A 168 23.41 2.28 3.02
N LEU A 169 22.40 2.21 3.88
CA LEU A 169 21.13 1.59 3.53
C LEU A 169 20.50 2.22 2.29
N TYR A 170 20.50 3.56 2.22
CA TYR A 170 20.01 4.26 1.04
C TYR A 170 20.81 3.91 -0.21
N CYS A 171 22.15 3.89 -0.15
CA CYS A 171 22.98 3.51 -1.30
C CYS A 171 22.72 2.08 -1.79
N LEU A 172 22.47 1.13 -0.88
CA LEU A 172 22.08 -0.24 -1.24
C LEU A 172 20.72 -0.27 -1.94
N ALA A 173 19.72 0.42 -1.37
CA ALA A 173 18.39 0.50 -1.96
C ALA A 173 18.41 1.21 -3.32
N GLU A 174 19.21 2.26 -3.48
CA GLU A 174 19.37 3.00 -4.72
C GLU A 174 20.08 2.18 -5.81
N ALA A 175 21.08 1.37 -5.45
CA ALA A 175 21.69 0.42 -6.38
C ALA A 175 20.66 -0.63 -6.87
N ILE A 176 19.82 -1.14 -5.98
CA ILE A 176 18.70 -2.03 -6.35
C ILE A 176 17.74 -1.31 -7.31
N ARG A 177 17.33 -0.08 -7.01
CA ARG A 177 16.46 0.73 -7.87
C ARG A 177 17.10 1.04 -9.22
N GLN A 178 18.41 1.28 -9.27
CA GLN A 178 19.11 1.47 -10.54
C GLN A 178 19.01 0.22 -11.41
N ARG A 179 19.26 -0.96 -10.83
CA ARG A 179 19.06 -2.22 -11.55
C ARG A 179 17.61 -2.44 -11.99
N HIS A 180 16.63 -1.98 -11.22
CA HIS A 180 15.21 -1.98 -11.64
C HIS A 180 14.99 -1.06 -12.83
N ARG A 181 15.48 0.18 -12.78
CA ARG A 181 15.38 1.14 -13.89
C ARG A 181 16.01 0.61 -15.17
N ASP A 182 17.21 0.04 -15.08
CA ASP A 182 17.92 -0.52 -16.24
C ASP A 182 17.11 -1.66 -16.90
N GLN A 183 16.50 -2.53 -16.08
CA GLN A 183 15.62 -3.58 -16.60
C GLN A 183 14.32 -3.02 -17.18
N LEU A 184 13.72 -2.03 -16.52
CA LEU A 184 12.46 -1.42 -16.97
C LEU A 184 12.63 -0.68 -18.29
N ARG A 185 13.79 -0.07 -18.55
CA ARG A 185 14.11 0.50 -19.88
C ARG A 185 14.14 -0.55 -20.99
N ALA A 186 14.60 -1.76 -20.68
CA ALA A 186 14.64 -2.87 -21.61
C ALA A 186 13.34 -3.69 -21.65
N ALA A 187 12.37 -3.36 -20.79
CA ALA A 187 11.14 -4.13 -20.68
C ALA A 187 10.24 -3.85 -21.87
N THR A 188 9.65 -4.91 -22.42
CA THR A 188 8.65 -4.83 -23.48
C THR A 188 7.23 -4.93 -22.93
N CYS A 189 7.08 -5.59 -21.77
CA CYS A 189 5.80 -5.78 -21.11
C CYS A 189 5.96 -5.69 -19.58
N VAL A 190 5.10 -4.89 -18.94
CA VAL A 190 5.07 -4.65 -17.49
C VAL A 190 3.68 -4.94 -16.92
N THR A 191 3.65 -5.65 -15.80
CA THR A 191 2.47 -5.86 -14.96
C THR A 191 2.66 -5.14 -13.63
N LEU A 192 1.67 -4.37 -13.20
CA LEU A 192 1.64 -3.75 -11.88
C LEU A 192 0.72 -4.54 -10.94
N SER A 193 1.17 -4.79 -9.73
CA SER A 193 0.35 -5.36 -8.65
C SER A 193 0.35 -4.42 -7.47
N MET A 194 -0.84 -4.08 -6.98
CA MET A 194 -0.97 -3.12 -5.88
C MET A 194 -2.06 -3.52 -4.89
N ASP A 195 -1.97 -2.90 -3.71
CA ASP A 195 -2.94 -3.03 -2.62
C ASP A 195 -2.79 -1.81 -1.69
N VAL A 196 -3.91 -1.40 -1.10
CA VAL A 196 -4.01 -0.33 -0.10
C VAL A 196 -4.20 -0.91 1.30
N ALA A 197 -3.14 -0.91 2.11
CA ALA A 197 -3.20 -1.37 3.50
C ALA A 197 -2.81 -0.25 4.49
N LYS A 198 -3.64 -0.03 5.52
CA LYS A 198 -3.38 0.93 6.62
C LYS A 198 -2.90 2.29 6.08
N THR A 199 -3.68 2.86 5.15
CA THR A 199 -3.43 4.14 4.46
C THR A 199 -2.11 4.20 3.70
N ARG A 200 -1.67 3.09 3.10
CA ARG A 200 -0.48 3.04 2.24
C ARG A 200 -0.81 2.29 0.96
N LEU A 201 -0.45 2.88 -0.17
CA LEU A 201 -0.42 2.19 -1.45
C LEU A 201 0.98 1.59 -1.63
N LEU A 202 1.06 0.28 -1.83
CA LEU A 202 2.29 -0.41 -2.21
C LEU A 202 2.14 -0.94 -3.64
N VAL A 203 3.11 -0.65 -4.50
CA VAL A 203 3.10 -1.07 -5.90
C VAL A 203 4.31 -1.94 -6.18
N ARG A 204 4.05 -3.12 -6.73
CA ARG A 204 5.05 -4.05 -7.26
C ARG A 204 4.95 -4.10 -8.78
N PHE A 205 6.06 -4.49 -9.40
CA PHE A 205 6.11 -4.71 -10.84
C PHE A 205 6.62 -6.11 -11.16
N SER A 206 6.18 -6.65 -12.28
CA SER A 206 6.75 -7.78 -13.00
C SER A 206 7.01 -7.32 -14.43
N ALA A 207 8.27 -7.31 -14.85
CA ALA A 207 8.70 -6.80 -16.15
C ALA A 207 9.50 -7.87 -16.88
N VAL A 208 9.33 -7.95 -18.20
CA VAL A 208 10.05 -8.88 -19.06
C VAL A 208 10.73 -8.14 -20.21
N THR A 209 11.90 -8.63 -20.64
CA THR A 209 12.56 -8.17 -21.87
C THR A 209 12.21 -9.08 -23.05
N ALA A 210 12.60 -8.67 -24.25
CA ALA A 210 12.43 -9.49 -25.45
C ALA A 210 13.14 -10.87 -25.38
N GLU A 211 14.10 -11.05 -24.46
CA GLU A 211 14.80 -12.33 -24.20
C GLU A 211 14.08 -13.20 -23.15
N LEU A 212 12.84 -12.85 -22.80
CA LEU A 212 12.05 -13.50 -21.75
C LEU A 212 12.73 -13.46 -20.37
N VAL A 213 13.59 -12.48 -20.12
CA VAL A 213 14.23 -12.27 -18.81
C VAL A 213 13.27 -11.51 -17.92
N VAL A 214 12.66 -12.22 -16.97
CA VAL A 214 11.70 -11.66 -16.04
C VAL A 214 12.39 -11.07 -14.81
N ARG A 215 11.97 -9.87 -14.41
CA ARG A 215 12.33 -9.25 -13.15
C ARG A 215 11.11 -8.79 -12.39
N ARG A 216 11.09 -9.05 -11.09
CA ARG A 216 10.02 -8.66 -10.18
C ARG A 216 10.60 -7.85 -9.04
N GLY A 217 9.87 -6.82 -8.58
CA GLY A 217 10.39 -5.91 -7.56
C GLY A 217 9.31 -5.03 -6.95
N VAL A 218 9.72 -4.21 -5.97
CA VAL A 218 8.88 -3.14 -5.43
C VAL A 218 9.16 -1.87 -6.21
N LEU A 219 8.14 -1.35 -6.90
CA LEU A 219 8.24 -0.10 -7.65
C LEU A 219 8.25 1.10 -6.71
N GLY A 220 7.37 1.09 -5.70
CA GLY A 220 7.34 2.11 -4.68
C GLY A 220 6.22 1.94 -3.67
N MET A 221 6.24 2.77 -2.62
CA MET A 221 5.24 2.79 -1.57
C MET A 221 4.98 4.24 -1.15
N ARG A 222 3.72 4.62 -1.02
CA ARG A 222 3.31 5.96 -0.57
C ARG A 222 2.19 5.89 0.46
N ARG A 223 2.20 6.81 1.42
CA ARG A 223 1.13 7.01 2.39
C ARG A 223 -0.01 7.77 1.73
N SER A 224 -1.19 7.19 1.82
CA SER A 224 -2.44 7.83 1.49
C SER A 224 -2.90 8.73 2.64
N LYS A 225 -3.36 9.95 2.31
CA LYS A 225 -4.07 10.81 3.26
C LYS A 225 -5.59 10.67 3.15
N GLU A 226 -6.06 10.21 2.00
CA GLU A 226 -7.46 10.14 1.62
C GLU A 226 -7.82 8.72 1.15
N THR A 227 -9.09 8.50 0.82
CA THR A 227 -9.60 7.25 0.25
C THR A 227 -10.24 7.54 -1.11
N GLY A 228 -10.33 6.53 -1.97
CA GLY A 228 -10.96 6.65 -3.28
C GLY A 228 -9.99 6.48 -4.45
N HIS A 229 -10.56 6.17 -5.61
CA HIS A 229 -9.86 5.87 -6.87
C HIS A 229 -8.92 7.00 -7.35
N GLN A 230 -9.34 8.27 -7.27
CA GLN A 230 -8.51 9.40 -7.73
C GLN A 230 -7.22 9.52 -6.91
N ASN A 231 -7.31 9.37 -5.60
CA ASN A 231 -6.14 9.37 -4.73
C ASN A 231 -5.22 8.16 -5.02
N ILE A 232 -5.77 6.99 -5.38
CA ILE A 232 -4.94 5.85 -5.84
C ILE A 232 -4.15 6.23 -7.10
N LEU A 233 -4.79 6.87 -8.09
CA LEU A 233 -4.13 7.33 -9.31
C LEU A 233 -3.04 8.38 -9.04
N ASP A 234 -3.31 9.37 -8.19
CA ASP A 234 -2.35 10.42 -7.86
C ASP A 234 -1.13 9.85 -7.12
N LEU A 235 -1.36 8.92 -6.19
CA LEU A 235 -0.28 8.18 -5.52
C LEU A 235 0.51 7.32 -6.50
N LEU A 236 -0.15 6.67 -7.46
CA LEU A 236 0.50 5.84 -8.47
C LEU A 236 1.36 6.67 -9.43
N LYS A 237 0.86 7.82 -9.91
CA LYS A 237 1.65 8.80 -10.69
C LYS A 237 2.90 9.21 -9.95
N SER A 238 2.78 9.51 -8.65
CA SER A 238 3.93 9.86 -7.81
C SER A 238 4.91 8.69 -7.65
N ILE A 239 4.42 7.45 -7.53
CA ILE A 239 5.27 6.25 -7.45
C ILE A 239 6.03 6.03 -8.76
N LEU A 240 5.37 6.17 -9.92
CA LEU A 240 5.99 6.05 -11.23
C LEU A 240 7.08 7.12 -11.43
N ALA A 241 6.77 8.38 -11.12
CA ALA A 241 7.74 9.48 -11.21
C ALA A 241 8.95 9.24 -10.29
N ASN A 242 8.72 8.79 -9.06
CA ASN A 242 9.81 8.45 -8.14
C ASN A 242 10.66 7.28 -8.64
N ALA A 243 10.04 6.24 -9.22
CA ALA A 243 10.75 5.09 -9.75
C ALA A 243 11.65 5.49 -10.94
N ALA A 244 11.18 6.43 -11.77
CA ALA A 244 11.94 7.02 -12.86
C ALA A 244 12.93 8.12 -12.42
N THR A 245 12.89 8.57 -11.16
CA THR A 245 13.80 9.60 -10.65
C THR A 245 15.05 8.96 -10.04
N SER A 246 16.22 9.28 -10.60
CA SER A 246 17.49 8.85 -10.03
C SER A 246 17.76 9.60 -8.72
N LEU A 247 18.33 8.94 -7.71
CA LEU A 247 18.71 9.54 -6.43
C LEU A 247 17.54 10.18 -5.65
N CYS A 248 16.31 9.78 -5.94
CA CYS A 248 15.12 10.28 -5.26
C CYS A 248 15.21 10.00 -3.75
N GLY A 249 14.92 11.02 -2.92
CA GLY A 249 14.85 10.88 -1.47
C GLY A 249 16.18 10.65 -0.74
N ALA A 250 17.32 10.98 -1.37
CA ALA A 250 18.65 10.83 -0.75
C ALA A 250 18.75 11.54 0.62
N PRO A 251 19.15 10.82 1.70
CA PRO A 251 19.27 11.42 3.02
C PRO A 251 20.48 12.35 3.12
N LEU A 252 20.33 13.47 3.84
CA LEU A 252 21.42 14.41 4.14
C LEU A 252 22.48 13.78 5.06
N ASN A 253 23.74 14.21 4.89
CA ASN A 253 24.86 13.85 5.75
C ASN A 253 25.14 14.95 6.79
N GLY A 254 24.28 15.06 7.80
CA GLY A 254 24.29 16.22 8.71
C GLY A 254 23.71 17.44 7.99
N ASP A 255 24.38 18.58 8.08
CA ASP A 255 23.98 19.83 7.42
C ASP A 255 24.56 19.99 6.00
N LEU A 256 25.31 18.99 5.53
CA LEU A 256 25.89 19.03 4.19
C LEU A 256 24.85 18.61 3.13
N PRO A 257 24.66 19.42 2.07
CA PRO A 257 23.79 19.05 0.96
C PRO A 257 24.36 17.84 0.22
N VAL A 258 23.47 17.10 -0.44
CA VAL A 258 23.85 16.00 -1.33
C VAL A 258 24.58 16.60 -2.54
N LYS A 259 25.65 15.96 -3.02
CA LYS A 259 26.47 16.50 -4.13
C LYS A 259 25.79 16.50 -5.49
N GLU A 260 24.81 15.61 -5.67
CA GLU A 260 24.11 15.41 -6.92
C GLU A 260 22.60 15.49 -6.65
N GLU A 261 21.91 16.28 -7.46
CA GLU A 261 20.46 16.48 -7.32
C GLU A 261 19.68 15.35 -8.00
N PRO A 262 18.51 14.98 -7.47
CA PRO A 262 17.63 14.02 -8.12
C PRO A 262 17.10 14.59 -9.44
N TRP A 263 17.04 13.74 -10.47
CA TRP A 263 16.51 14.11 -11.78
C TRP A 263 15.56 13.03 -12.30
N LEU A 264 14.49 13.45 -12.96
CA LEU A 264 13.45 12.58 -13.52
C LEU A 264 13.85 12.12 -14.93
N ASP A 265 13.95 10.81 -15.12
CA ASP A 265 14.12 10.18 -16.44
C ASP A 265 12.76 10.15 -17.15
N HIS A 266 12.48 11.21 -17.93
CA HIS A 266 11.22 11.36 -18.65
C HIS A 266 10.98 10.22 -19.66
N ASP A 267 12.03 9.75 -20.32
CA ASP A 267 11.92 8.65 -21.29
C ASP A 267 11.53 7.36 -20.58
N LEU A 268 12.15 7.05 -19.43
CA LEU A 268 11.75 5.91 -18.62
C LEU A 268 10.34 6.07 -18.06
N TYR A 269 9.95 7.27 -17.63
CA TYR A 269 8.60 7.54 -17.11
C TYR A 269 7.53 7.26 -18.18
N GLU A 270 7.71 7.79 -19.40
CA GLU A 270 6.78 7.52 -20.51
C GLU A 270 6.83 6.07 -20.98
N HIS A 271 8.02 5.44 -20.98
CA HIS A 271 8.17 4.02 -21.29
C HIS A 271 7.41 3.13 -20.30
N LEU A 272 7.46 3.43 -19.00
CA LEU A 272 6.68 2.71 -17.99
C LEU A 272 5.18 2.85 -18.21
N ARG A 273 4.72 4.02 -18.62
CA ARG A 273 3.30 4.28 -18.94
C ARG A 273 2.85 3.45 -20.14
N SER A 274 3.64 3.41 -21.21
CA SER A 274 3.29 2.72 -22.45
C SER A 274 3.50 1.21 -22.41
N THR A 275 4.39 0.70 -21.57
CA THR A 275 4.67 -0.75 -21.45
C THR A 275 3.88 -1.45 -20.35
N THR A 276 3.16 -0.71 -19.50
CA THR A 276 2.26 -1.29 -18.51
C THR A 276 0.98 -1.77 -19.19
N VAL A 277 0.83 -3.09 -19.31
CA VAL A 277 -0.28 -3.74 -20.02
C VAL A 277 -1.21 -4.54 -19.11
N VAL A 278 -0.79 -4.85 -17.87
CA VAL A 278 -1.64 -5.53 -16.87
C VAL A 278 -1.66 -4.80 -15.54
N TRP A 279 -2.86 -4.73 -14.96
CA TRP A 279 -3.12 -4.24 -13.61
C TRP A 279 -3.72 -5.36 -12.76
N ASN A 280 -3.01 -5.79 -11.71
CA ASN A 280 -3.49 -6.76 -10.74
C ASN A 280 -4.06 -6.04 -9.51
N SER A 281 -5.31 -6.35 -9.17
CA SER A 281 -6.02 -5.83 -7.99
C SER A 281 -6.74 -6.95 -7.24
N ASP A 282 -7.01 -6.75 -5.95
CA ASP A 282 -7.87 -7.63 -5.14
C ASP A 282 -9.37 -7.52 -5.50
N ALA A 283 -9.69 -6.67 -6.49
CA ALA A 283 -11.03 -6.31 -6.96
C ALA A 283 -11.84 -5.42 -6.01
N ALA A 284 -11.18 -4.66 -5.12
CA ALA A 284 -11.82 -3.57 -4.38
C ALA A 284 -12.38 -2.50 -5.35
N GLY A 285 -13.55 -1.96 -5.04
CA GLY A 285 -14.26 -1.04 -5.95
C GLY A 285 -13.44 0.18 -6.36
N ASP A 286 -12.71 0.79 -5.42
CA ASP A 286 -11.86 1.95 -5.71
C ASP A 286 -10.66 1.61 -6.59
N GLU A 287 -10.06 0.42 -6.44
CA GLU A 287 -8.95 -0.02 -7.27
C GLU A 287 -9.40 -0.37 -8.69
N MET A 288 -10.57 -1.01 -8.81
CA MET A 288 -11.18 -1.31 -10.10
C MET A 288 -11.53 -0.05 -10.88
N LEU A 289 -12.12 0.94 -10.20
CA LEU A 289 -12.38 2.25 -10.79
C LEU A 289 -11.09 2.98 -11.14
N ALA A 290 -10.05 2.92 -10.30
CA ALA A 290 -8.75 3.52 -10.62
C ALA A 290 -8.13 2.88 -11.88
N ALA A 291 -8.19 1.57 -12.02
CA ALA A 291 -7.70 0.88 -13.22
C ALA A 291 -8.45 1.33 -14.48
N GLN A 292 -9.79 1.44 -14.43
CA GLN A 292 -10.60 1.97 -15.54
C GLN A 292 -10.24 3.41 -15.88
N GLU A 293 -10.14 4.29 -14.88
CA GLU A 293 -9.77 5.70 -15.08
C GLU A 293 -8.32 5.87 -15.57
N SER A 294 -7.43 4.93 -15.28
CA SER A 294 -6.03 4.98 -15.74
C SER A 294 -5.87 4.86 -17.27
N GLN A 295 -6.83 4.23 -17.94
CA GLN A 295 -6.93 4.12 -19.40
C GLN A 295 -7.56 5.34 -20.06
N ARG A 296 -8.16 6.24 -19.27
CA ARG A 296 -8.93 7.37 -19.78
C ARG A 296 -8.07 8.62 -19.87
N THR A 297 -8.31 9.42 -20.91
CA THR A 297 -7.70 10.75 -21.03
C THR A 297 -8.30 11.66 -19.95
N PRO A 298 -7.48 12.25 -19.05
CA PRO A 298 -7.99 13.13 -18.00
C PRO A 298 -8.72 14.35 -18.58
N ALA A 299 -9.74 14.84 -17.88
CA ALA A 299 -10.43 16.10 -18.21
C ALA A 299 -9.59 17.36 -17.89
N SER A 300 -8.40 17.18 -17.30
CA SER A 300 -7.48 18.25 -16.93
C SER A 300 -6.66 18.72 -18.12
N VAL A 301 -6.41 20.02 -18.21
CA VAL A 301 -5.60 20.65 -19.28
C VAL A 301 -4.12 20.27 -19.17
N ASP A 302 -3.65 19.84 -18.00
CA ASP A 302 -2.23 19.53 -17.74
C ASP A 302 -1.81 18.10 -18.14
N ASP A 303 -2.75 17.15 -18.22
CA ASP A 303 -2.48 15.75 -18.59
C ASP A 303 -3.31 15.37 -19.83
N LEU A 304 -2.75 15.56 -21.04
CA LEU A 304 -3.44 15.28 -22.31
C LEU A 304 -3.51 13.80 -22.70
N LEU A 305 -2.92 12.89 -21.91
CA LEU A 305 -2.80 11.47 -22.23
C LEU A 305 -3.20 10.57 -21.04
N PRO A 306 -3.84 9.40 -21.30
CA PRO A 306 -4.09 8.38 -20.29
C PRO A 306 -2.85 7.99 -19.49
N LEU A 307 -3.01 7.59 -18.23
CA LEU A 307 -1.88 7.15 -17.41
C LEU A 307 -1.24 5.88 -18.00
N PHE A 308 -2.06 4.90 -18.41
CA PHE A 308 -1.65 3.66 -19.06
C PHE A 308 -2.41 3.46 -20.38
N PRO A 309 -1.94 4.05 -21.49
CA PRO A 309 -2.65 3.99 -22.76
C PRO A 309 -2.77 2.57 -23.34
N ASN A 310 -1.84 1.67 -22.98
CA ASN A 310 -1.79 0.30 -23.50
C ASN A 310 -2.23 -0.74 -22.47
N LEU A 311 -2.91 -0.35 -21.39
CA LEU A 311 -3.43 -1.31 -20.42
C LEU A 311 -4.45 -2.21 -21.14
N THR A 312 -4.16 -3.51 -21.22
CA THR A 312 -5.00 -4.51 -21.91
C THR A 312 -5.92 -5.20 -20.92
N PHE A 313 -5.40 -5.55 -19.75
CA PHE A 313 -6.07 -6.47 -18.83
C PHE A 313 -6.03 -5.99 -17.38
N VAL A 314 -7.21 -5.89 -16.75
CA VAL A 314 -7.33 -5.69 -15.30
C VAL A 314 -7.64 -7.04 -14.66
N ASN A 315 -6.60 -7.65 -14.11
CA ASN A 315 -6.69 -8.96 -13.50
C ASN A 315 -7.23 -8.85 -12.07
N ARG A 316 -8.25 -9.64 -11.76
CA ARG A 316 -8.71 -9.87 -10.38
C ARG A 316 -7.86 -10.98 -9.77
N ASP A 317 -7.26 -10.73 -8.62
CA ASP A 317 -6.33 -11.67 -7.97
C ASP A 317 -6.90 -13.09 -7.87
N LYS A 318 -6.20 -14.02 -8.53
CA LYS A 318 -6.62 -15.42 -8.63
C LYS A 318 -6.47 -16.17 -7.30
N ALA A 319 -5.59 -15.72 -6.40
CA ALA A 319 -5.47 -16.29 -5.05
C ALA A 319 -6.68 -15.94 -4.17
N HIS A 320 -7.18 -14.70 -4.25
CA HIS A 320 -8.45 -14.34 -3.61
C HIS A 320 -9.64 -15.05 -4.25
N ALA A 321 -9.64 -15.22 -5.57
CA ALA A 321 -10.67 -15.97 -6.29
C ALA A 321 -10.77 -17.43 -5.82
N SER A 322 -9.64 -18.15 -5.67
CA SER A 322 -9.66 -19.54 -5.20
C SER A 322 -10.17 -19.69 -3.77
N ARG A 323 -9.96 -18.69 -2.89
CA ARG A 323 -10.55 -18.70 -1.54
C ARG A 323 -12.08 -18.70 -1.59
N ARG A 324 -12.67 -17.97 -2.55
CA ARG A 324 -14.14 -17.90 -2.71
C ARG A 324 -14.74 -19.24 -3.19
N VAL A 325 -14.00 -20.02 -3.99
CA VAL A 325 -14.40 -21.36 -4.44
C VAL A 325 -14.74 -22.28 -3.27
N ALA A 326 -14.05 -22.16 -2.13
CA ALA A 326 -14.35 -22.95 -0.93
C ALA A 326 -15.33 -22.27 0.03
N GLN A 327 -15.20 -20.95 0.20
CA GLN A 327 -15.94 -20.21 1.23
C GLN A 327 -17.41 -19.95 0.86
N ARG A 328 -17.73 -19.72 -0.42
CA ARG A 328 -19.11 -19.43 -0.85
C ARG A 328 -20.02 -20.66 -0.72
N PRO A 329 -19.64 -21.86 -1.22
CA PRO A 329 -20.48 -23.05 -1.10
C PRO A 329 -20.71 -23.44 0.36
N TRP A 330 -19.68 -23.26 1.17
CA TRP A 330 -19.74 -23.41 2.61
C TRP A 330 -20.83 -22.56 3.27
N THR A 331 -20.85 -21.26 2.95
CA THR A 331 -21.77 -20.28 3.56
C THR A 331 -23.21 -20.52 3.12
N ALA A 332 -23.40 -21.08 1.92
CA ALA A 332 -24.71 -21.42 1.40
C ALA A 332 -25.33 -22.67 2.07
N ALA A 333 -24.51 -23.54 2.67
CA ALA A 333 -24.91 -24.77 3.35
C ALA A 333 -25.11 -24.55 4.87
N PRO A 334 -26.35 -24.56 5.41
CA PRO A 334 -26.59 -24.26 6.82
C PRO A 334 -25.97 -25.27 7.80
N GLU A 335 -26.08 -26.56 7.52
CA GLU A 335 -25.56 -27.65 8.37
C GLU A 335 -24.04 -27.60 8.46
N LEU A 336 -23.41 -27.38 7.31
CA LEU A 336 -21.99 -27.10 7.22
C LEU A 336 -21.68 -25.85 8.05
N THR A 337 -22.25 -24.68 7.72
CA THR A 337 -22.02 -23.41 8.43
C THR A 337 -22.03 -23.55 9.96
N GLU A 338 -23.02 -24.25 10.50
CA GLU A 338 -23.14 -24.49 11.93
C GLU A 338 -22.03 -25.39 12.49
N LEU A 339 -21.69 -26.49 11.78
CA LEU A 339 -20.59 -27.38 12.13
C LEU A 339 -19.28 -26.61 12.28
N PHE A 340 -18.92 -25.77 11.32
CA PHE A 340 -17.68 -24.98 11.43
C PHE A 340 -17.72 -23.97 12.55
N ARG A 341 -18.86 -23.32 12.77
CA ARG A 341 -19.00 -22.35 13.85
C ARG A 341 -18.69 -23.00 15.19
N ILE A 342 -19.25 -24.19 15.46
CA ILE A 342 -19.09 -24.91 16.72
C ILE A 342 -17.65 -25.44 16.85
N PHE A 343 -17.14 -26.15 15.84
CA PHE A 343 -15.78 -26.71 15.86
C PHE A 343 -14.72 -25.60 15.95
N SER A 344 -14.81 -24.55 15.13
CA SER A 344 -13.86 -23.44 15.15
C SER A 344 -13.87 -22.67 16.48
N SER A 345 -15.04 -22.51 17.09
CA SER A 345 -15.16 -21.91 18.44
C SER A 345 -14.39 -22.74 19.48
N TRP A 346 -14.50 -24.06 19.42
CA TRP A 346 -13.76 -24.95 20.31
C TRP A 346 -12.25 -24.92 20.03
N PHE A 347 -11.84 -24.95 18.76
CA PHE A 347 -10.42 -24.84 18.38
C PHE A 347 -9.80 -23.54 18.87
N LYS A 348 -10.52 -22.43 18.71
CA LYS A 348 -10.14 -21.10 19.21
C LYS A 348 -9.96 -21.12 20.73
N THR A 349 -10.87 -21.79 21.43
CA THR A 349 -10.86 -21.87 22.90
C THR A 349 -9.65 -22.64 23.41
N ILE A 350 -9.28 -23.76 22.78
CA ILE A 350 -8.04 -24.49 23.09
C ILE A 350 -6.81 -23.63 22.75
N GLN A 351 -6.76 -23.05 21.55
CA GLN A 351 -5.58 -22.32 21.06
C GLN A 351 -5.20 -21.10 21.91
N TYR A 352 -6.19 -20.36 22.40
CA TYR A 352 -5.96 -19.12 23.15
C TYR A 352 -6.01 -19.32 24.67
N SER A 353 -6.13 -20.56 25.15
CA SER A 353 -6.07 -20.90 26.57
C SER A 353 -4.82 -21.74 26.86
N PRO A 354 -3.77 -21.16 27.48
CA PRO A 354 -2.54 -21.90 27.82
C PRO A 354 -2.81 -23.15 28.66
N LEU A 355 -3.83 -23.09 29.53
CA LEU A 355 -4.25 -24.22 30.34
C LEU A 355 -4.81 -25.37 29.50
N LEU A 356 -5.75 -25.07 28.60
CA LEU A 356 -6.37 -26.10 27.75
C LEU A 356 -5.37 -26.65 26.74
N GLN A 357 -4.46 -25.80 26.26
CA GLN A 357 -3.34 -26.22 25.42
C GLN A 357 -2.46 -27.23 26.16
N GLY A 358 -2.11 -26.97 27.43
CA GLY A 358 -1.36 -27.92 28.25
C GLY A 358 -2.09 -29.26 28.48
N TRP A 359 -3.42 -29.25 28.62
CA TRP A 359 -4.20 -30.49 28.71
C TRP A 359 -4.24 -31.26 27.39
N TYR A 360 -4.41 -30.54 26.28
CA TYR A 360 -4.40 -31.12 24.95
C TYR A 360 -3.05 -31.78 24.63
N GLU A 361 -1.94 -31.08 24.91
CA GLU A 361 -0.57 -31.62 24.75
C GLU A 361 -0.35 -32.88 25.59
N HIS A 362 -0.88 -32.90 26.82
CA HIS A 362 -0.81 -34.07 27.69
C HIS A 362 -1.59 -35.26 27.12
N PHE A 363 -2.84 -35.06 26.68
CA PHE A 363 -3.63 -36.15 26.10
C PHE A 363 -3.07 -36.68 24.78
N GLN A 364 -2.46 -35.82 23.97
CA GLN A 364 -1.72 -36.25 22.79
C GLN A 364 -0.52 -37.13 23.14
N ALA A 365 0.18 -36.82 24.23
CA ALA A 365 1.35 -37.61 24.67
C ALA A 365 0.98 -39.00 25.19
N GLU A 366 -0.26 -39.17 25.68
CA GLU A 366 -0.77 -40.44 26.22
C GLU A 366 -1.50 -41.31 25.19
N ALA A 367 -1.72 -40.82 23.97
CA ALA A 367 -2.47 -41.55 22.95
C ALA A 367 -1.61 -42.63 22.26
N GLU A 368 -1.87 -43.91 22.54
CA GLU A 368 -1.18 -45.05 21.91
C GLU A 368 -1.70 -45.38 20.48
N ASP A 369 -2.99 -45.12 20.21
CA ASP A 369 -3.71 -45.49 18.96
C ASP A 369 -3.87 -44.35 17.94
N GLU A 370 -3.47 -43.11 18.28
CA GLU A 370 -3.47 -42.02 17.29
C GLU A 370 -2.30 -42.27 16.33
N GLN A 371 -2.58 -42.72 15.10
CA GLN A 371 -1.57 -43.02 14.10
C GLN A 371 -0.57 -41.85 13.94
N LEU A 372 0.62 -42.03 14.54
CA LEU A 372 1.92 -41.51 14.10
C LEU A 372 2.01 -40.01 13.77
N ILE A 373 1.59 -39.11 14.66
CA ILE A 373 2.08 -37.72 14.54
C ILE A 373 2.16 -37.10 15.93
N LYS A 374 3.36 -36.65 16.37
CA LYS A 374 3.46 -35.56 17.35
C LYS A 374 2.94 -34.31 16.64
N VAL A 375 1.64 -34.23 16.38
CA VAL A 375 1.03 -33.06 15.75
C VAL A 375 1.29 -31.94 16.72
N GLN A 376 1.83 -30.84 16.18
CA GLN A 376 2.14 -29.59 16.87
C GLN A 376 1.45 -29.41 18.23
N SER A 377 2.20 -28.88 19.21
CA SER A 377 1.71 -28.52 20.55
C SER A 377 0.51 -27.55 20.57
N SER A 378 0.02 -27.12 19.40
CA SER A 378 -1.16 -26.27 19.25
C SER A 378 -1.94 -26.63 17.98
N LEU A 379 -3.25 -26.39 17.99
CA LEU A 379 -4.14 -26.53 16.83
C LEU A 379 -3.81 -25.55 15.69
N SER A 380 -2.91 -24.58 15.92
CA SER A 380 -2.49 -23.55 14.96
C SER A 380 -3.63 -22.69 14.42
N HIS A 381 -4.68 -22.47 15.22
CA HIS A 381 -5.79 -21.59 14.83
C HIS A 381 -5.34 -20.12 14.82
N ALA A 382 -5.70 -19.37 13.79
CA ALA A 382 -5.44 -17.93 13.72
C ALA A 382 -6.69 -17.18 13.26
N ALA A 383 -7.24 -16.27 14.07
CA ALA A 383 -8.56 -15.68 13.83
C ALA A 383 -8.73 -14.84 12.53
N HIS A 384 -7.67 -14.57 11.76
CA HIS A 384 -7.66 -13.52 10.73
C HIS A 384 -7.88 -13.96 9.27
N ARG A 385 -7.98 -15.26 8.91
CA ARG A 385 -8.23 -15.72 7.53
C ARG A 385 -8.99 -17.04 7.49
N PHE A 386 -9.88 -17.29 6.52
CA PHE A 386 -10.51 -18.61 6.33
C PHE A 386 -9.46 -19.73 6.20
N ASP A 387 -8.35 -19.45 5.49
CA ASP A 387 -7.23 -20.37 5.29
C ASP A 387 -6.57 -20.88 6.58
N SER A 388 -6.73 -20.17 7.69
CA SER A 388 -6.17 -20.56 8.99
C SER A 388 -6.98 -21.65 9.71
N THR A 389 -8.18 -21.98 9.22
CA THR A 389 -9.09 -22.94 9.87
C THR A 389 -9.01 -24.34 9.25
N SER A 390 -8.57 -24.46 7.99
CA SER A 390 -8.30 -25.76 7.32
C SER A 390 -7.35 -26.64 8.16
N LYS A 391 -6.28 -26.03 8.68
CA LYS A 391 -5.28 -26.75 9.48
C LYS A 391 -5.82 -27.26 10.83
N PRO A 392 -6.52 -26.45 11.65
CA PRO A 392 -7.22 -26.94 12.84
C PRO A 392 -8.16 -28.11 12.57
N PHE A 393 -8.92 -28.11 11.46
CA PHE A 393 -9.78 -29.25 11.09
C PHE A 393 -8.98 -30.51 10.78
N ALA A 394 -7.92 -30.39 9.98
CA ALA A 394 -7.01 -31.50 9.68
C ALA A 394 -6.38 -32.08 10.97
N VAL A 395 -5.87 -31.21 11.84
CA VAL A 395 -5.30 -31.62 13.14
C VAL A 395 -6.34 -32.30 14.01
N CYS A 396 -7.55 -31.73 14.10
CA CYS A 396 -8.65 -32.31 14.85
C CYS A 396 -9.00 -33.73 14.37
N ALA A 397 -9.05 -33.97 13.07
CA ALA A 397 -9.33 -35.30 12.53
C ALA A 397 -8.23 -36.33 12.85
N LEU A 398 -6.97 -35.88 12.94
CA LEU A 398 -5.82 -36.72 13.26
C LEU A 398 -5.70 -37.02 14.76
N THR A 399 -6.08 -36.06 15.62
CA THR A 399 -5.93 -36.15 17.08
C THR A 399 -7.27 -35.99 17.79
N PHE A 400 -8.33 -36.58 17.21
CA PHE A 400 -9.71 -36.32 17.65
C PHE A 400 -9.93 -36.73 19.10
N ARG A 401 -9.33 -37.86 19.53
CA ARG A 401 -9.42 -38.34 20.91
C ARG A 401 -8.82 -37.32 21.88
N SER A 402 -7.66 -36.76 21.55
CA SER A 402 -7.02 -35.71 22.36
C SER A 402 -7.88 -34.44 22.47
N VAL A 403 -8.50 -33.99 21.37
CA VAL A 403 -9.45 -32.86 21.36
C VAL A 403 -10.67 -33.14 22.23
N LEU A 404 -11.21 -34.36 22.13
CA LEU A 404 -12.38 -34.81 22.87
C LEU A 404 -12.11 -34.88 24.38
N LEU A 405 -11.01 -35.49 24.81
CA LEU A 405 -10.64 -35.59 26.22
C LEU A 405 -10.41 -34.21 26.85
N THR A 406 -9.83 -33.28 26.07
CA THR A 406 -9.67 -31.88 26.46
C THR A 406 -11.03 -31.23 26.73
N ALA A 407 -12.03 -31.47 25.87
CA ALA A 407 -13.38 -30.94 26.04
C ALA A 407 -14.07 -31.55 27.28
N ILE A 408 -13.98 -32.86 27.48
CA ILE A 408 -14.56 -33.55 28.64
C ILE A 408 -13.96 -33.01 29.95
N LYS A 409 -12.64 -32.80 29.99
CA LYS A 409 -11.96 -32.24 31.16
C LYS A 409 -12.33 -30.78 31.39
N ALA A 410 -12.41 -29.97 30.33
CA ALA A 410 -12.84 -28.58 30.40
C ALA A 410 -14.28 -28.43 30.90
N TRP A 411 -15.20 -29.26 30.40
CA TRP A 411 -16.55 -29.32 30.93
C TRP A 411 -16.55 -29.73 32.40
N THR A 412 -15.89 -30.82 32.77
CA THR A 412 -15.90 -31.35 34.14
C THR A 412 -15.35 -30.34 35.16
N GLN A 413 -14.23 -29.69 34.85
CA GLN A 413 -13.50 -28.85 35.81
C GLN A 413 -13.87 -27.36 35.74
N ARG A 414 -14.51 -26.88 34.65
CA ARG A 414 -14.75 -25.45 34.40
C ARG A 414 -16.18 -25.12 33.97
N LYS A 415 -17.18 -25.86 34.45
CA LYS A 415 -18.61 -25.73 34.06
C LYS A 415 -19.16 -24.29 33.99
N ASN A 416 -18.70 -23.42 34.90
CA ASN A 416 -19.22 -22.06 35.02
C ASN A 416 -18.47 -21.03 34.15
N ASP A 417 -17.33 -21.40 33.57
CA ASP A 417 -16.49 -20.49 32.78
C ASP A 417 -16.86 -20.52 31.30
N PRO A 418 -16.52 -19.46 30.53
CA PRO A 418 -16.72 -19.45 29.08
C PRO A 418 -16.10 -20.65 28.37
N GLN A 419 -14.95 -21.15 28.86
CA GLN A 419 -14.26 -22.32 28.32
C GLN A 419 -15.05 -23.62 28.53
N GLY A 420 -15.65 -23.81 29.71
CA GLY A 420 -16.50 -24.98 29.98
C GLY A 420 -17.82 -24.92 29.22
N LYS A 421 -18.40 -23.72 29.03
CA LYS A 421 -19.59 -23.53 28.19
C LYS A 421 -19.29 -23.86 26.72
N ALA A 422 -18.15 -23.43 26.19
CA ALA A 422 -17.72 -23.77 24.83
C ALA A 422 -17.48 -25.28 24.67
N ALA A 423 -16.85 -25.92 25.66
CA ALA A 423 -16.66 -27.37 25.69
C ALA A 423 -18.00 -28.13 25.73
N TYR A 424 -18.97 -27.67 26.54
CA TYR A 424 -20.31 -28.23 26.57
C TYR A 424 -21.01 -28.15 25.22
N LEU A 425 -21.01 -26.97 24.58
CA LEU A 425 -21.64 -26.81 23.26
C LEU A 425 -21.03 -27.73 22.22
N PHE A 426 -19.71 -27.90 22.23
CA PHE A 426 -19.02 -28.84 21.36
C PHE A 426 -19.43 -30.29 21.65
N LEU A 427 -19.35 -30.73 22.91
CA LEU A 427 -19.70 -32.10 23.34
C LEU A 427 -21.16 -32.44 23.05
N ASP A 428 -22.09 -31.55 23.37
CA ASP A 428 -23.52 -31.72 23.12
C ASP A 428 -23.80 -31.85 21.62
N TYR A 429 -23.15 -31.02 20.80
CA TYR A 429 -23.33 -31.04 19.34
C TYR A 429 -22.86 -32.35 18.68
N ILE A 430 -21.78 -32.97 19.19
CA ILE A 430 -21.25 -34.25 18.68
C ILE A 430 -21.78 -35.48 19.42
N SER A 431 -22.74 -35.30 20.34
CA SER A 431 -23.33 -36.41 21.09
C SER A 431 -24.45 -37.11 20.32
N GLY A 432 -24.63 -38.39 20.62
CA GLY A 432 -25.67 -39.25 20.07
C GLY A 432 -25.46 -39.65 18.61
N PRO A 433 -26.48 -40.33 18.01
CA PRO A 433 -26.39 -40.83 16.64
C PRO A 433 -26.18 -39.73 15.59
N GLU A 434 -26.85 -38.58 15.74
CA GLU A 434 -26.64 -37.42 14.87
C GLU A 434 -25.25 -36.80 15.04
N GLY A 435 -24.71 -36.85 16.26
CA GLY A 435 -23.36 -36.40 16.58
C GLY A 435 -22.28 -37.16 15.81
N ALA A 436 -22.44 -38.48 15.66
CA ALA A 436 -21.57 -39.30 14.82
C ALA A 436 -21.65 -38.90 13.33
N SER A 437 -22.84 -38.53 12.85
CA SER A 437 -23.01 -37.94 11.50
C SER A 437 -22.17 -36.67 11.34
N ARG A 438 -22.26 -35.75 12.31
CA ARG A 438 -21.53 -34.46 12.31
C ARG A 438 -20.02 -34.67 12.41
N MET A 439 -19.55 -35.68 13.15
CA MET A 439 -18.14 -36.06 13.21
C MET A 439 -17.59 -36.45 11.83
N VAL A 440 -18.29 -37.33 11.10
CA VAL A 440 -17.87 -37.74 9.76
C VAL A 440 -17.95 -36.58 8.77
N LEU A 441 -19.00 -35.76 8.85
CA LEU A 441 -19.15 -34.56 8.02
C LEU A 441 -18.03 -33.54 8.28
N ALA A 442 -17.51 -33.44 9.50
CA ALA A 442 -16.33 -32.62 9.82
C ALA A 442 -15.05 -33.16 9.15
N GLY A 443 -14.92 -34.48 8.99
CA GLY A 443 -13.86 -35.11 8.20
C GLY A 443 -13.99 -34.79 6.71
N MET A 444 -15.20 -34.88 6.15
CA MET A 444 -15.46 -34.52 4.75
C MET A 444 -15.15 -33.05 4.47
N LEU A 445 -15.51 -32.17 5.40
CA LEU A 445 -15.13 -30.77 5.33
C LEU A 445 -13.62 -30.58 5.36
N ALA A 446 -12.89 -31.30 6.22
CA ALA A 446 -11.44 -31.22 6.28
C ALA A 446 -10.79 -31.66 4.95
N ASP A 447 -11.32 -32.70 4.30
CA ASP A 447 -10.88 -33.12 2.96
C ASP A 447 -11.15 -32.03 1.90
N ALA A 448 -12.35 -31.45 1.88
CA ALA A 448 -12.70 -30.36 0.97
C ALA A 448 -11.79 -29.13 1.17
N MET A 449 -11.50 -28.79 2.42
CA MET A 449 -10.62 -27.69 2.76
C MET A 449 -9.16 -27.96 2.36
N ASP A 450 -8.66 -29.20 2.40
CA ASP A 450 -7.31 -29.52 1.91
C ASP A 450 -7.23 -29.36 0.38
N GLU A 451 -8.24 -29.83 -0.38
CA GLU A 451 -8.28 -29.65 -1.83
C GLU A 451 -8.32 -28.16 -2.22
N ALA A 452 -9.20 -27.39 -1.58
CA ALA A 452 -9.26 -25.94 -1.80
C ALA A 452 -7.96 -25.23 -1.44
N MET A 453 -7.32 -25.64 -0.33
CA MET A 453 -6.04 -25.08 0.11
C MET A 453 -4.91 -25.39 -0.86
N GLN A 454 -4.94 -26.54 -1.55
CA GLN A 454 -3.97 -26.87 -2.59
C GLN A 454 -4.12 -25.92 -3.78
N LEU A 455 -5.35 -25.65 -4.22
CA LEU A 455 -5.61 -24.66 -5.26
C LEU A 455 -5.13 -23.27 -4.82
N THR A 456 -5.54 -22.79 -3.64
CA THR A 456 -5.10 -21.48 -3.14
C THR A 456 -3.59 -21.37 -3.04
N ARG A 457 -2.88 -22.37 -2.51
CA ARG A 457 -1.41 -22.34 -2.43
C ARG A 457 -0.71 -22.40 -3.79
N ALA A 458 -1.35 -23.00 -4.78
CA ALA A 458 -0.84 -22.99 -6.15
C ALA A 458 -0.95 -21.59 -6.77
N LEU A 459 -1.98 -20.81 -6.40
CA LEU A 459 -2.20 -19.47 -6.93
C LEU A 459 -1.62 -18.34 -6.07
N ASP A 460 -1.34 -18.59 -4.79
CA ASP A 460 -0.79 -17.65 -3.80
C ASP A 460 0.74 -17.48 -3.91
N LYS A 461 1.27 -17.59 -5.14
CA LYS A 461 2.66 -17.29 -5.46
C LYS A 461 2.71 -16.38 -6.68
N GLU A 462 3.44 -15.29 -6.57
CA GLU A 462 3.66 -14.35 -7.68
C GLU A 462 4.43 -14.99 -8.85
N ALA A 463 5.24 -16.02 -8.57
CA ALA A 463 5.97 -16.79 -9.59
C ALA A 463 5.21 -18.03 -10.09
N THR A 464 3.90 -18.12 -9.83
CA THR A 464 3.08 -19.20 -10.39
C THR A 464 3.07 -19.11 -11.91
N ASP A 465 3.34 -20.24 -12.54
CA ASP A 465 3.26 -20.40 -13.98
C ASP A 465 1.79 -20.36 -14.42
N THR A 466 1.41 -19.30 -15.14
CA THR A 466 0.04 -19.07 -15.61
C THR A 466 -0.43 -20.14 -16.60
N ALA A 467 0.49 -20.80 -17.32
CA ALA A 467 0.14 -21.92 -18.21
C ALA A 467 -0.35 -23.14 -17.43
N LEU A 468 0.00 -23.27 -16.14
CA LEU A 468 -0.47 -24.35 -15.27
C LEU A 468 -1.78 -24.01 -14.55
N LEU A 469 -2.30 -22.79 -14.68
CA LEU A 469 -3.53 -22.35 -14.01
C LEU A 469 -4.69 -23.31 -14.29
N HIS A 470 -4.95 -23.62 -15.56
CA HIS A 470 -6.01 -24.55 -15.96
C HIS A 470 -5.81 -25.95 -15.35
N SER A 471 -4.58 -26.45 -15.31
CA SER A 471 -4.26 -27.75 -14.72
C SER A 471 -4.55 -27.80 -13.21
N HIS A 472 -4.34 -26.69 -12.50
CA HIS A 472 -4.67 -26.58 -11.08
C HIS A 472 -6.18 -26.59 -10.85
N LEU A 473 -6.95 -25.90 -11.70
CA LEU A 473 -8.41 -25.91 -11.66
C LEU A 473 -8.98 -27.30 -11.97
N GLN A 474 -8.47 -27.95 -13.03
CA GLN A 474 -8.85 -29.32 -13.39
C GLN A 474 -8.55 -30.31 -12.27
N ARG A 475 -7.40 -30.22 -11.62
CA ARG A 475 -7.06 -31.07 -10.47
C ARG A 475 -8.05 -30.88 -9.32
N PHE A 476 -8.43 -29.64 -9.00
CA PHE A 476 -9.41 -29.36 -7.96
C PHE A 476 -10.78 -29.98 -8.29
N LEU A 477 -11.26 -29.81 -9.52
CA LEU A 477 -12.54 -30.39 -9.97
C LEU A 477 -12.51 -31.93 -9.93
N LYS A 478 -11.46 -32.55 -10.48
CA LYS A 478 -11.30 -34.01 -10.49
C LYS A 478 -11.21 -34.59 -9.08
N ASN A 479 -10.43 -33.97 -8.20
CA ASN A 479 -10.28 -34.44 -6.82
C ASN A 479 -11.60 -34.33 -6.04
N THR A 480 -12.31 -33.21 -6.14
CA THR A 480 -13.58 -33.02 -5.43
C THR A 480 -14.68 -33.90 -5.99
N ALA A 481 -14.74 -34.11 -7.30
CA ALA A 481 -15.64 -35.08 -7.93
C ALA A 481 -15.34 -36.51 -7.46
N THR A 482 -14.07 -36.92 -7.47
CA THR A 482 -13.65 -38.25 -6.98
C THR A 482 -14.03 -38.46 -5.52
N LEU A 483 -13.79 -37.47 -4.67
CA LEU A 483 -14.04 -37.57 -3.23
C LEU A 483 -15.53 -37.59 -2.89
N PHE A 484 -16.34 -36.72 -3.50
CA PHE A 484 -17.70 -36.46 -3.03
C PHE A 484 -18.79 -36.93 -3.97
N ILE A 485 -18.53 -37.04 -5.28
CA ILE A 485 -19.50 -37.52 -6.28
C ILE A 485 -19.34 -39.01 -6.55
N ALA A 486 -18.09 -39.48 -6.67
CA ALA A 486 -17.76 -40.90 -6.68
C ALA A 486 -17.63 -41.49 -5.25
N GLU A 487 -17.93 -40.69 -4.23
CA GLU A 487 -18.03 -41.08 -2.82
C GLU A 487 -16.74 -41.67 -2.21
N ARG A 488 -15.57 -41.53 -2.87
CA ARG A 488 -14.31 -42.14 -2.43
C ARG A 488 -13.71 -41.52 -1.17
N CYS A 489 -14.22 -40.39 -0.69
CA CYS A 489 -13.80 -39.85 0.61
C CYS A 489 -14.00 -40.83 1.76
N VAL A 490 -14.94 -41.79 1.67
CA VAL A 490 -15.19 -42.76 2.75
C VAL A 490 -14.06 -43.80 2.92
N GLU A 491 -13.15 -43.89 1.95
CA GLU A 491 -12.04 -44.84 1.89
C GLU A 491 -10.69 -44.21 2.27
N THR A 492 -10.55 -42.89 2.16
CA THR A 492 -9.27 -42.17 2.36
C THR A 492 -9.43 -40.88 3.19
N GLY A 493 -8.31 -40.21 3.46
CA GLY A 493 -8.28 -38.87 4.01
C GLY A 493 -8.87 -38.73 5.42
N PHE A 494 -9.32 -37.52 5.73
CA PHE A 494 -9.84 -37.16 7.05
C PHE A 494 -11.22 -37.77 7.31
N THR A 495 -12.02 -37.97 6.26
CA THR A 495 -13.32 -38.62 6.34
C THR A 495 -13.20 -40.06 6.84
N SER A 496 -12.29 -40.85 6.27
CA SER A 496 -12.05 -42.24 6.70
C SER A 496 -11.59 -42.32 8.16
N LEU A 497 -10.70 -41.42 8.59
CA LEU A 497 -10.26 -41.31 9.99
C LEU A 497 -11.40 -40.94 10.94
N MET A 498 -12.17 -39.90 10.63
CA MET A 498 -13.31 -39.49 11.46
C MET A 498 -14.40 -40.58 11.52
N ARG A 499 -14.56 -41.37 10.46
CA ARG A 499 -15.43 -42.55 10.44
C ARG A 499 -14.90 -43.65 11.35
N GLN A 500 -13.59 -43.85 11.44
CA GLN A 500 -12.98 -44.76 12.41
C GLN A 500 -13.21 -44.27 13.84
N HIS A 501 -12.97 -42.98 14.11
CA HIS A 501 -13.25 -42.39 15.43
C HIS A 501 -14.73 -42.50 15.82
N ALA A 502 -15.65 -42.33 14.88
CA ALA A 502 -17.09 -42.44 15.13
C ALA A 502 -17.55 -43.87 15.48
N LYS A 503 -16.77 -44.92 15.16
CA LYS A 503 -17.05 -46.31 15.58
C LYS A 503 -16.76 -46.53 17.06
N THR A 504 -15.84 -45.76 17.63
CA THR A 504 -15.45 -45.87 19.03
C THR A 504 -16.41 -45.06 19.90
N GLN A 505 -17.12 -45.73 20.81
CA GLN A 505 -18.00 -45.05 21.75
C GLN A 505 -17.20 -44.45 22.91
N SER A 506 -17.39 -43.15 23.12
CA SER A 506 -16.90 -42.43 24.30
C SER A 506 -18.10 -41.93 25.11
N ILE A 507 -17.95 -41.85 26.44
CA ILE A 507 -19.01 -41.40 27.34
C ILE A 507 -18.56 -40.13 28.04
N TRP A 508 -19.46 -39.17 28.18
CA TRP A 508 -19.28 -38.00 29.05
C TRP A 508 -20.54 -37.78 29.89
N ILE A 509 -20.41 -37.05 31.00
CA ILE A 509 -21.51 -36.84 31.95
C ILE A 509 -22.02 -35.41 31.82
N ASP A 510 -23.27 -35.26 31.36
CA ASP A 510 -24.01 -34.00 31.38
C ASP A 510 -24.83 -33.92 32.67
N LYS A 511 -24.29 -33.18 33.65
CA LYS A 511 -24.81 -33.10 35.03
C LYS A 511 -24.85 -34.48 35.70
N ILE A 512 -25.93 -35.23 35.47
CA ILE A 512 -26.19 -36.57 36.00
C ILE A 512 -26.52 -37.60 34.91
N HIS A 513 -26.66 -37.17 33.65
CA HIS A 513 -27.03 -38.06 32.55
C HIS A 513 -25.79 -38.42 31.73
N PRO A 514 -25.46 -39.72 31.58
CA PRO A 514 -24.43 -40.15 30.67
C PRO A 514 -24.90 -39.89 29.23
N ARG A 515 -24.03 -39.26 28.43
CA ARG A 515 -24.21 -39.06 27.00
C ARG A 515 -23.10 -39.76 26.25
N THR A 516 -23.42 -40.30 25.08
CA THR A 516 -22.50 -41.04 24.23
C THR A 516 -22.04 -40.19 23.06
N ILE A 517 -20.79 -40.35 22.66
CA ILE A 517 -20.19 -39.81 21.45
C ILE A 517 -19.71 -40.99 20.62
N GLY A 518 -20.04 -41.00 19.33
CA GLY A 518 -19.85 -42.17 18.47
C GLY A 518 -20.98 -43.19 18.61
N VAL A 519 -21.02 -44.13 17.66
CA VAL A 519 -22.05 -45.17 17.58
C VAL A 519 -21.37 -46.52 17.42
N HIS A 520 -21.79 -47.49 18.24
CA HIS A 520 -21.30 -48.87 18.15
C HIS A 520 -21.57 -49.43 16.75
N GLY A 521 -20.52 -49.94 16.08
CA GLY A 521 -20.60 -50.41 14.69
C GLY A 521 -20.44 -49.33 13.62
N GLY A 522 -20.39 -48.05 14.00
CA GLY A 522 -20.24 -46.90 13.10
C GLY A 522 -21.56 -46.36 12.55
N LEU A 523 -21.46 -45.40 11.62
CA LEU A 523 -22.62 -44.80 10.96
C LEU A 523 -23.31 -45.83 10.04
N SER A 524 -24.64 -45.79 10.01
CA SER A 524 -25.41 -46.54 9.02
C SER A 524 -25.17 -45.99 7.60
N ALA A 525 -25.31 -46.85 6.59
CA ALA A 525 -25.16 -46.46 5.19
C ALA A 525 -26.11 -45.33 4.80
N ALA A 526 -27.34 -45.32 5.32
CA ALA A 526 -28.33 -44.28 5.06
C ALA A 526 -27.89 -42.91 5.60
N VAL A 527 -27.33 -42.85 6.81
CA VAL A 527 -26.84 -41.59 7.40
C VAL A 527 -25.58 -41.11 6.66
N LEU A 528 -24.69 -42.03 6.28
CA LEU A 528 -23.52 -41.69 5.47
C LEU A 528 -23.91 -41.13 4.10
N ALA A 529 -24.89 -41.74 3.43
CA ALA A 529 -25.43 -41.23 2.17
C ALA A 529 -26.00 -39.81 2.33
N GLN A 530 -26.67 -39.50 3.44
CA GLN A 530 -27.15 -38.14 3.71
C GLN A 530 -26.01 -37.12 3.87
N ASN A 531 -24.89 -37.49 4.51
CA ASN A 531 -23.69 -36.66 4.57
C ASN A 531 -23.07 -36.45 3.17
N LEU A 532 -23.03 -37.49 2.34
CA LEU A 532 -22.53 -37.40 0.97
C LEU A 532 -23.39 -36.45 0.12
N LYS A 533 -24.72 -36.45 0.27
CA LYS A 533 -25.60 -35.47 -0.40
C LYS A 533 -25.28 -34.02 -0.02
N HIS A 534 -24.90 -33.75 1.23
CA HIS A 534 -24.44 -32.41 1.64
C HIS A 534 -23.14 -32.01 0.91
N MET A 535 -22.21 -32.95 0.75
CA MET A 535 -20.95 -32.69 0.05
C MET A 535 -21.10 -32.64 -1.47
N ALA A 536 -22.06 -33.36 -2.04
CA ALA A 536 -22.46 -33.20 -3.43
C ALA A 536 -23.01 -31.79 -3.67
N ALA A 537 -23.88 -31.28 -2.79
CA ALA A 537 -24.40 -29.90 -2.88
C ALA A 537 -23.25 -28.87 -2.83
N TRP A 538 -22.31 -29.06 -1.91
CA TRP A 538 -21.11 -28.24 -1.80
C TRP A 538 -20.26 -28.29 -3.08
N THR A 539 -20.03 -29.49 -3.65
CA THR A 539 -19.20 -29.69 -4.85
C THR A 539 -19.83 -29.07 -6.08
N GLY A 540 -21.15 -29.19 -6.25
CA GLY A 540 -21.87 -28.56 -7.36
C GLY A 540 -21.79 -27.03 -7.30
N LEU A 541 -21.98 -26.45 -6.12
CA LEU A 541 -21.86 -25.00 -5.95
C LEU A 541 -20.40 -24.52 -6.05
N ALA A 542 -19.42 -25.28 -5.56
CA ALA A 542 -17.99 -24.98 -5.72
C ALA A 542 -17.61 -24.96 -7.20
N SER A 543 -18.15 -25.88 -8.00
CA SER A 543 -17.94 -25.93 -9.45
C SER A 543 -18.51 -24.68 -10.14
N LYS A 544 -19.74 -24.26 -9.78
CA LYS A 544 -20.33 -23.00 -10.29
C LYS A 544 -19.52 -21.76 -9.90
N VAL A 545 -19.06 -21.67 -8.66
CA VAL A 545 -18.18 -20.57 -8.22
C VAL A 545 -16.86 -20.60 -8.99
N LEU A 546 -16.28 -21.77 -9.24
CA LEU A 546 -15.06 -21.91 -10.03
C LEU A 546 -15.24 -21.41 -11.47
N ALA A 547 -16.34 -21.75 -12.15
CA ALA A 547 -16.63 -21.21 -13.48
C ALA A 547 -16.83 -19.69 -13.48
N ALA A 548 -17.55 -19.15 -12.48
CA ALA A 548 -17.74 -17.71 -12.38
C ALA A 548 -16.42 -16.97 -12.08
N GLU A 549 -15.53 -17.55 -11.26
CA GLU A 549 -14.25 -16.94 -10.88
C GLU A 549 -13.15 -17.10 -11.95
N PHE A 550 -13.14 -18.23 -12.64
CA PHE A 550 -12.17 -18.64 -13.65
C PHE A 550 -12.89 -19.06 -14.95
N PRO A 551 -13.58 -18.14 -15.63
CA PRO A 551 -14.27 -18.48 -16.86
C PRO A 551 -13.29 -18.94 -17.94
N SER A 552 -13.74 -19.80 -18.85
CA SER A 552 -12.93 -20.31 -19.96
C SER A 552 -12.35 -19.20 -20.84
N PHE A 553 -13.08 -18.09 -20.99
CA PHE A 553 -12.66 -16.91 -21.75
C PHE A 553 -11.70 -15.97 -20.99
N ASP A 554 -11.31 -16.30 -19.76
CA ASP A 554 -10.33 -15.51 -19.01
C ASP A 554 -8.94 -15.64 -19.65
N LEU A 555 -8.30 -14.51 -19.99
CA LEU A 555 -7.01 -14.50 -20.69
C LEU A 555 -5.90 -15.23 -19.92
N MET A 556 -5.91 -15.18 -18.58
CA MET A 556 -4.90 -15.90 -17.78
C MET A 556 -5.06 -17.42 -17.90
N CYS A 557 -6.29 -17.91 -18.12
CA CYS A 557 -6.55 -19.33 -18.34
C CYS A 557 -6.15 -19.78 -19.76
N CYS A 558 -6.17 -18.87 -20.73
CA CYS A 558 -5.82 -19.15 -22.13
C CYS A 558 -4.33 -19.48 -22.32
N PHE A 559 -3.45 -19.02 -21.42
CA PHE A 559 -2.02 -19.37 -21.45
C PHE A 559 -1.73 -20.88 -21.29
N ARG A 560 -2.74 -21.72 -21.02
CA ARG A 560 -2.60 -23.18 -21.05
C ARG A 560 -2.01 -23.72 -22.36
N VAL A 561 -2.19 -23.00 -23.47
CA VAL A 561 -1.57 -23.35 -24.77
C VAL A 561 -0.04 -23.43 -24.69
N LEU A 562 0.59 -22.71 -23.75
CA LEU A 562 2.04 -22.69 -23.54
C LEU A 562 2.53 -23.74 -22.53
N ALA A 563 1.64 -24.54 -21.95
CA ALA A 563 2.01 -25.59 -21.02
C ALA A 563 2.74 -26.71 -21.78
N LEU A 564 3.95 -27.05 -21.34
CA LEU A 564 4.76 -28.10 -21.95
C LEU A 564 4.66 -29.39 -21.12
N SER A 565 4.65 -30.54 -21.78
CA SER A 565 4.46 -31.85 -21.13
C SER A 565 5.74 -32.68 -21.04
N GLY A 566 6.80 -32.27 -21.74
CA GLY A 566 7.92 -33.13 -22.12
C GLY A 566 7.52 -34.04 -23.29
N MET A 567 8.47 -34.42 -24.17
CA MET A 567 8.20 -35.49 -25.12
C MET A 567 8.16 -36.81 -24.34
N GLY A 568 6.96 -37.28 -23.98
CA GLY A 568 6.80 -38.63 -23.48
C GLY A 568 7.35 -39.62 -24.52
N GLY A 569 8.00 -40.69 -24.07
CA GLY A 569 8.70 -41.67 -24.92
C GLY A 569 7.79 -42.55 -25.81
N GLY A 570 6.72 -42.00 -26.37
CA GLY A 570 5.84 -42.65 -27.33
C GLY A 570 6.24 -42.35 -28.78
N ASP A 571 5.93 -43.29 -29.68
CA ASP A 571 6.28 -43.29 -31.12
C ASP A 571 5.57 -42.22 -31.98
N ALA A 572 4.87 -41.25 -31.39
CA ALA A 572 4.19 -40.19 -32.14
C ALA A 572 5.22 -39.22 -32.74
N SER A 573 5.10 -38.93 -34.04
CA SER A 573 6.02 -37.99 -34.70
C SER A 573 5.89 -36.58 -34.11
N ARG A 574 7.01 -35.85 -33.99
CA ARG A 574 7.06 -34.49 -33.43
C ARG A 574 6.04 -33.55 -34.06
N GLU A 575 5.84 -33.67 -35.37
CA GLU A 575 4.92 -32.85 -36.16
C GLU A 575 3.45 -33.14 -35.83
N GLN A 576 3.12 -34.39 -35.54
CA GLN A 576 1.78 -34.81 -35.15
C GLN A 576 1.40 -34.31 -33.74
N LEU A 577 2.32 -34.40 -32.78
CA LEU A 577 2.10 -33.84 -31.42
C LEU A 577 1.94 -32.32 -31.42
N CYS A 578 2.69 -31.61 -32.28
CA CYS A 578 2.56 -30.16 -32.43
C CYS A 578 1.20 -29.79 -33.04
N LYS A 579 0.77 -30.53 -34.07
CA LYS A 579 -0.51 -30.30 -34.75
C LYS A 579 -1.71 -30.58 -33.84
N GLU A 580 -1.71 -31.72 -33.15
CA GLU A 580 -2.75 -32.08 -32.18
C GLU A 580 -2.90 -31.03 -31.06
N ARG A 581 -1.80 -30.42 -30.62
CA ARG A 581 -1.84 -29.35 -29.60
C ARG A 581 -2.35 -28.02 -30.14
N THR A 582 -1.92 -27.63 -31.33
CA THR A 582 -2.43 -26.42 -32.01
C THR A 582 -3.94 -26.55 -32.25
N ASP A 583 -4.40 -27.73 -32.66
CA ASP A 583 -5.82 -28.01 -32.92
C ASP A 583 -6.63 -28.01 -31.60
N MET A 584 -6.08 -28.54 -30.50
CA MET A 584 -6.77 -28.64 -29.20
C MET A 584 -7.00 -27.31 -28.49
N HIS A 585 -6.15 -26.29 -28.73
CA HIS A 585 -6.23 -24.98 -28.04
C HIS A 585 -6.34 -23.79 -29.00
N THR A 586 -6.93 -24.03 -30.18
CA THR A 586 -7.11 -23.01 -31.22
C THR A 586 -7.85 -21.77 -30.69
N GLU A 587 -8.90 -21.95 -29.90
CA GLU A 587 -9.70 -20.84 -29.35
C GLU A 587 -8.91 -19.98 -28.35
N ASP A 588 -8.10 -20.61 -27.49
CA ASP A 588 -7.29 -19.89 -26.50
C ASP A 588 -6.20 -19.07 -27.19
N LEU A 589 -5.57 -19.64 -28.22
CA LEU A 589 -4.57 -18.95 -29.01
C LEU A 589 -5.18 -17.76 -29.76
N ALA A 590 -6.32 -17.95 -30.42
CA ALA A 590 -7.05 -16.89 -31.11
C ALA A 590 -7.43 -15.75 -30.15
N ARG A 591 -7.90 -16.10 -28.94
CA ARG A 591 -8.26 -15.13 -27.90
C ARG A 591 -7.06 -14.30 -27.42
N LEU A 592 -5.92 -14.96 -27.17
CA LEU A 592 -4.67 -14.27 -26.81
C LEU A 592 -4.18 -13.36 -27.94
N CYS A 593 -4.23 -13.82 -29.19
CA CYS A 593 -3.84 -13.02 -30.35
C CYS A 593 -4.72 -11.77 -30.48
N ARG A 594 -6.04 -11.91 -30.34
CA ARG A 594 -6.97 -10.78 -30.38
C ARG A 594 -6.70 -9.76 -29.27
N ALA A 595 -6.55 -10.22 -28.03
CA ALA A 595 -6.30 -9.35 -26.88
C ALA A 595 -4.97 -8.58 -27.01
N LEU A 596 -3.94 -9.22 -27.58
CA LEU A 596 -2.62 -8.62 -27.79
C LEU A 596 -2.49 -7.90 -29.15
N GLN A 597 -3.54 -7.89 -29.97
CA GLN A 597 -3.54 -7.33 -31.33
C GLN A 597 -2.46 -7.93 -32.24
N ILE A 598 -2.27 -9.25 -32.16
CA ILE A 598 -1.33 -10.05 -32.94
C ILE A 598 -2.07 -10.74 -34.07
N ASP A 599 -1.43 -10.87 -35.24
CA ASP A 599 -1.96 -11.67 -36.35
C ASP A 599 -2.01 -13.16 -35.99
N GLU A 600 -3.22 -13.73 -35.98
CA GLU A 600 -3.48 -15.09 -35.51
C GLU A 600 -2.77 -16.13 -36.38
N ASP A 601 -2.80 -15.98 -37.70
CA ASP A 601 -2.23 -16.94 -38.64
C ASP A 601 -0.70 -16.99 -38.53
N CYS A 602 -0.06 -15.82 -38.46
CA CYS A 602 1.38 -15.72 -38.21
C CYS A 602 1.75 -16.32 -36.84
N CYS A 603 1.00 -15.99 -35.78
CA CYS A 603 1.28 -16.51 -34.44
C CYS A 603 1.14 -18.05 -34.38
N ARG A 604 0.10 -18.60 -35.01
CA ARG A 604 -0.15 -20.05 -35.08
C ARG A 604 0.97 -20.77 -35.84
N HIS A 605 1.42 -20.18 -36.94
CA HIS A 605 2.55 -20.71 -37.72
C HIS A 605 3.83 -20.74 -36.87
N GLU A 606 4.21 -19.62 -36.26
CA GLU A 606 5.39 -19.51 -35.41
C GLU A 606 5.31 -20.45 -34.19
N PHE A 607 4.14 -20.56 -33.57
CA PHE A 607 3.89 -21.46 -32.45
C PHE A 607 4.16 -22.92 -32.82
N THR A 608 3.58 -23.38 -33.93
CA THR A 608 3.74 -24.76 -34.42
C THR A 608 5.21 -25.08 -34.72
N MET A 609 5.97 -24.09 -35.21
CA MET A 609 7.39 -24.24 -35.49
C MET A 609 8.26 -24.31 -34.22
N LEU A 610 7.89 -23.58 -33.16
CA LEU A 610 8.73 -23.40 -31.97
C LEU A 610 8.39 -24.34 -30.81
N VAL A 611 7.13 -24.78 -30.66
CA VAL A 611 6.68 -25.59 -29.52
C VAL A 611 7.48 -26.89 -29.38
N GLY A 612 7.80 -27.56 -30.50
CA GLY A 612 8.64 -28.75 -30.49
C GLY A 612 10.08 -28.49 -30.06
N VAL A 613 10.62 -27.28 -30.25
CA VAL A 613 11.93 -26.88 -29.73
C VAL A 613 11.86 -26.68 -28.23
N ALA A 614 10.82 -25.99 -27.74
CA ALA A 614 10.62 -25.75 -26.32
C ALA A 614 10.45 -27.06 -25.53
N GLU A 615 9.70 -28.04 -26.05
CA GLU A 615 9.58 -29.36 -25.43
C GLU A 615 10.93 -30.07 -25.28
N VAL A 616 11.77 -30.05 -26.32
CA VAL A 616 13.12 -30.62 -26.27
C VAL A 616 13.98 -29.90 -25.23
N GLN A 617 13.91 -28.58 -25.16
CA GLN A 617 14.65 -27.81 -24.14
C GLN A 617 14.20 -28.19 -22.73
N LYS A 618 12.88 -28.32 -22.52
CA LYS A 618 12.31 -28.73 -21.24
C LYS A 618 12.81 -30.10 -20.81
N GLU A 619 12.81 -31.07 -21.72
CA GLU A 619 13.28 -32.42 -21.44
C GLU A 619 14.80 -32.46 -21.18
N MET A 620 15.58 -31.81 -22.04
CA MET A 620 17.04 -31.78 -21.97
C MET A 620 17.55 -31.10 -20.70
N HIS A 621 16.94 -29.98 -20.30
CA HIS A 621 17.40 -29.18 -19.17
C HIS A 621 16.62 -29.41 -17.87
N ARG A 622 15.51 -30.16 -17.91
CA ARG A 622 14.59 -30.38 -16.78
C ARG A 622 14.17 -29.08 -16.09
N CYS A 623 13.86 -28.08 -16.90
CA CYS A 623 13.54 -26.72 -16.47
C CYS A 623 12.03 -26.46 -16.43
N THR A 624 11.63 -25.28 -15.96
CA THR A 624 10.25 -24.80 -15.99
C THR A 624 9.76 -24.53 -17.42
N ASN A 625 8.45 -24.36 -17.64
CA ASN A 625 7.90 -24.03 -18.97
C ASN A 625 8.51 -22.72 -19.49
N LEU A 626 8.55 -21.69 -18.65
CA LEU A 626 9.11 -20.39 -19.03
C LEU A 626 10.59 -20.48 -19.41
N GLU A 627 11.41 -21.18 -18.62
CA GLU A 627 12.82 -21.39 -18.95
C GLU A 627 12.99 -22.17 -20.26
N ALA A 628 12.13 -23.16 -20.52
CA ALA A 628 12.17 -23.92 -21.76
C ALA A 628 11.84 -23.05 -22.98
N TRP A 629 10.82 -22.20 -22.88
CA TRP A 629 10.49 -21.22 -23.92
C TRP A 629 11.61 -20.17 -24.10
N GLN A 630 12.22 -19.71 -23.01
CA GLN A 630 13.36 -18.82 -23.04
C GLN A 630 14.55 -19.43 -23.78
N LEU A 631 14.90 -20.68 -23.48
CA LEU A 631 15.96 -21.41 -24.17
C LEU A 631 15.61 -21.61 -25.65
N ALA A 632 14.35 -21.93 -25.96
CA ALA A 632 13.89 -22.07 -27.35
C ALA A 632 14.08 -20.77 -28.15
N VAL A 633 13.66 -19.63 -27.59
CA VAL A 633 13.85 -18.29 -28.19
C VAL A 633 15.33 -17.97 -28.38
N GLN A 634 16.18 -18.28 -27.40
CA GLN A 634 17.62 -18.04 -27.51
C GLN A 634 18.29 -18.88 -28.62
N VAL A 635 17.88 -20.14 -28.77
CA VAL A 635 18.39 -21.05 -29.80
C VAL A 635 17.93 -20.58 -31.19
N THR A 636 16.67 -20.20 -31.36
CA THR A 636 16.12 -19.79 -32.66
C THR A 636 16.59 -18.41 -33.10
N ARG A 637 16.83 -17.47 -32.17
CA ARG A 637 17.43 -16.16 -32.50
C ARG A 637 18.83 -16.25 -33.11
N ARG A 638 19.57 -17.33 -32.85
CA ARG A 638 20.86 -17.60 -33.52
C ARG A 638 20.69 -18.06 -34.98
N SER A 639 19.49 -18.50 -35.35
CA SER A 639 19.13 -19.02 -36.67
C SER A 639 17.96 -18.23 -37.28
N ARG A 640 18.00 -16.89 -37.21
CA ARG A 640 16.93 -15.97 -37.67
C ARG A 640 16.41 -16.23 -39.08
N ALA A 641 17.23 -16.77 -39.99
CA ALA A 641 16.81 -17.12 -41.34
C ALA A 641 15.76 -18.26 -41.40
N ARG A 642 15.55 -18.99 -40.31
CA ARG A 642 14.70 -20.20 -40.25
C ARG A 642 13.48 -20.06 -39.33
N TYR A 643 13.45 -19.06 -38.45
CA TYR A 643 12.39 -18.83 -37.47
C TYR A 643 12.16 -17.32 -37.28
N THR A 644 10.94 -16.85 -37.57
CA THR A 644 10.46 -15.51 -37.17
C THR A 644 9.84 -15.59 -35.77
N LEU A 645 9.82 -14.46 -35.04
CA LEU A 645 9.22 -14.35 -33.70
C LEU A 645 8.39 -13.06 -33.59
N ASP A 646 7.91 -12.56 -34.73
CA ASP A 646 7.28 -11.24 -34.79
C ASP A 646 5.86 -11.30 -34.20
N ALA A 647 5.21 -12.47 -34.25
CA ALA A 647 3.88 -12.69 -33.72
C ALA A 647 3.90 -13.45 -32.38
N LEU A 648 4.68 -14.53 -32.27
CA LEU A 648 4.77 -15.34 -31.05
C LEU A 648 5.58 -14.67 -29.94
N GLY A 649 6.55 -13.82 -30.28
CA GLY A 649 7.40 -13.11 -29.32
C GLY A 649 6.59 -12.30 -28.29
N PRO A 650 5.75 -11.35 -28.74
CA PRO A 650 4.88 -10.58 -27.84
C PRO A 650 3.96 -11.44 -26.97
N LEU A 651 3.47 -12.58 -27.49
CA LEU A 651 2.65 -13.52 -26.72
C LEU A 651 3.47 -14.20 -25.61
N LEU A 652 4.69 -14.64 -25.89
CA LEU A 652 5.59 -15.24 -24.89
C LEU A 652 6.03 -14.21 -23.84
N GLU A 653 6.24 -12.96 -24.25
CA GLU A 653 6.53 -11.84 -23.35
C GLU A 653 5.34 -11.58 -22.42
N ALA A 654 4.12 -11.52 -22.95
CA ALA A 654 2.91 -11.42 -22.14
C ALA A 654 2.82 -12.57 -21.14
N TYR A 655 2.99 -13.82 -21.58
CA TYR A 655 3.01 -15.00 -20.70
C TYR A 655 4.03 -14.89 -19.55
N ALA A 656 5.23 -14.42 -19.85
CA ALA A 656 6.31 -14.30 -18.87
C ALA A 656 6.09 -13.16 -17.85
N ALA A 657 5.50 -12.04 -18.30
CA ALA A 657 5.28 -10.86 -17.48
C ALA A 657 3.98 -10.93 -16.66
N TRP A 658 2.90 -11.48 -17.23
CA TRP A 658 1.56 -11.46 -16.67
C TRP A 658 1.48 -12.36 -15.43
N VAL A 659 1.26 -11.74 -14.28
CA VAL A 659 1.19 -12.45 -13.00
C VAL A 659 -0.27 -12.63 -12.59
N CYS A 660 -0.65 -13.85 -12.17
CA CYS A 660 -2.02 -14.13 -11.76
C CYS A 660 -2.37 -13.69 -10.32
N SER A 661 -1.39 -13.34 -9.49
CA SER A 661 -1.61 -13.02 -8.07
C SER A 661 -0.90 -11.76 -7.56
N SER A 662 -1.59 -11.01 -6.70
CA SER A 662 -1.05 -9.87 -5.94
C SER A 662 -0.48 -10.26 -4.57
N SER A 663 -0.39 -11.55 -4.24
CA SER A 663 0.11 -12.09 -2.95
C SER A 663 1.48 -11.53 -2.52
N GLY A 664 2.36 -11.20 -3.47
CA GLY A 664 3.64 -10.53 -3.18
C GLY A 664 3.46 -9.19 -2.47
N VAL A 665 2.38 -8.45 -2.72
CA VAL A 665 2.06 -7.18 -2.06
C VAL A 665 1.68 -7.42 -0.59
N GLU A 666 0.79 -8.37 -0.31
CA GLU A 666 0.42 -8.74 1.07
C GLU A 666 1.61 -9.25 1.89
N GLN A 667 2.46 -10.08 1.28
CA GLN A 667 3.68 -10.59 1.90
C GLN A 667 4.63 -9.44 2.26
N ASN A 668 4.77 -8.45 1.37
CA ASN A 668 5.60 -7.28 1.63
C ASN A 668 5.02 -6.38 2.71
N PHE A 669 3.69 -6.20 2.78
CA PHE A 669 3.06 -5.53 3.91
C PHE A 669 3.33 -6.26 5.23
N SER A 670 3.33 -7.59 5.22
CA SER A 670 3.67 -8.40 6.40
C SER A 670 5.13 -8.22 6.82
N VAL A 671 6.07 -8.20 5.87
CA VAL A 671 7.49 -7.89 6.12
C VAL A 671 7.65 -6.48 6.67
N ARG A 672 6.95 -5.50 6.10
CA ARG A 672 6.95 -4.11 6.57
C ARG A 672 6.40 -3.99 8.00
N ASP A 673 5.28 -4.63 8.28
CA ASP A 673 4.68 -4.63 9.61
C ASP A 673 5.63 -5.26 10.63
N TRP A 674 6.32 -6.33 10.25
CA TRP A 674 7.39 -6.90 11.06
C TRP A 674 8.53 -5.89 11.32
N LEU A 675 9.04 -5.22 10.27
CA LEU A 675 10.11 -4.22 10.37
C LEU A 675 9.75 -3.04 11.29
N THR A 676 8.46 -2.71 11.41
CA THR A 676 7.97 -1.49 12.05
C THR A 676 7.20 -1.70 13.35
N SER A 677 6.78 -2.93 13.68
CA SER A 677 5.89 -3.30 14.80
C SER A 677 6.31 -2.83 16.20
N LYS A 678 7.55 -2.38 16.39
CA LYS A 678 8.07 -1.88 17.68
C LYS A 678 8.81 -0.54 17.58
N ARG A 679 8.73 0.16 16.44
CA ARG A 679 9.55 1.36 16.17
C ARG A 679 8.72 2.65 16.21
N ARG A 680 9.40 3.76 16.52
CA ARG A 680 8.87 5.12 16.32
C ARG A 680 8.60 5.36 14.82
N PRO A 681 7.68 6.26 14.45
CA PRO A 681 7.41 6.59 13.05
C PRO A 681 8.70 6.95 12.31
N VAL A 682 8.95 6.27 11.20
CA VAL A 682 10.10 6.52 10.33
C VAL A 682 9.63 7.28 9.09
N ALA A 683 10.52 8.05 8.46
CA ALA A 683 10.25 8.69 7.17
C ALA A 683 9.89 7.63 6.10
N GLU A 684 8.92 7.96 5.25
CA GLU A 684 8.38 7.07 4.22
C GLU A 684 9.46 6.46 3.30
N GLN A 685 10.38 7.30 2.80
CA GLN A 685 11.48 6.84 1.93
C GLN A 685 12.34 5.77 2.62
N ARG A 686 12.62 5.95 3.90
CA ARG A 686 13.41 4.97 4.66
C ARG A 686 12.64 3.67 4.90
N GLU A 687 11.32 3.74 5.10
CA GLU A 687 10.50 2.52 5.16
C GLU A 687 10.59 1.73 3.83
N LEU A 688 10.58 2.42 2.69
CA LEU A 688 10.76 1.81 1.37
C LEU A 688 12.18 1.22 1.17
N ASP A 689 13.23 1.95 1.56
CA ASP A 689 14.62 1.47 1.45
C ASP A 689 14.85 0.19 2.26
N GLU A 690 14.34 0.13 3.51
CA GLU A 690 14.43 -1.06 4.36
C GLU A 690 13.67 -2.24 3.73
N LEU A 691 12.50 -1.98 3.15
CA LEU A 691 11.66 -2.97 2.49
C LEU A 691 12.34 -3.58 1.26
N GLN A 692 12.85 -2.75 0.36
CA GLN A 692 13.50 -3.18 -0.88
C GLN A 692 14.71 -4.08 -0.61
N VAL A 693 15.57 -3.70 0.34
CA VAL A 693 16.76 -4.50 0.71
C VAL A 693 16.39 -5.87 1.32
N HIS A 694 15.26 -5.96 2.02
CA HIS A 694 14.82 -7.21 2.64
C HIS A 694 14.21 -8.20 1.65
N ILE A 695 13.43 -7.71 0.67
CA ILE A 695 12.64 -8.57 -0.21
C ILE A 695 13.39 -8.95 -1.48
N GLU A 696 14.26 -8.09 -2.00
CA GLU A 696 14.89 -8.32 -3.30
C GLU A 696 15.82 -9.54 -3.26
N HIS A 697 15.63 -10.50 -4.16
CA HIS A 697 16.56 -11.61 -4.31
C HIS A 697 17.79 -11.16 -5.12
N ILE A 698 18.96 -11.17 -4.50
CA ILE A 698 20.23 -10.76 -5.11
C ILE A 698 21.16 -11.97 -5.17
N ALA A 699 21.44 -12.47 -6.38
CA ALA A 699 22.34 -13.59 -6.58
C ALA A 699 23.82 -13.19 -6.43
N ASP A 700 24.18 -12.01 -6.95
CA ASP A 700 25.54 -11.45 -6.87
C ASP A 700 25.56 -10.24 -5.93
N GLU A 701 25.84 -10.52 -4.65
CA GLU A 701 25.90 -9.52 -3.59
C GLU A 701 27.15 -8.63 -3.72
N ASP A 702 28.27 -9.17 -4.19
CA ASP A 702 29.54 -8.43 -4.28
C ASP A 702 29.45 -7.32 -5.33
N ASN A 703 28.83 -7.58 -6.48
CA ASN A 703 28.56 -6.56 -7.48
C ASN A 703 27.59 -5.48 -6.95
N LEU A 704 26.55 -5.88 -6.19
CA LEU A 704 25.65 -4.90 -5.57
C LEU A 704 26.40 -3.97 -4.60
N PHE A 705 27.38 -4.47 -3.85
CA PHE A 705 28.19 -3.65 -2.95
C PHE A 705 29.10 -2.67 -3.71
N GLN A 706 29.59 -3.05 -4.89
CA GLN A 706 30.34 -2.16 -5.76
C GLN A 706 29.47 -1.04 -6.30
N GLU A 707 28.28 -1.34 -6.81
CA GLU A 707 27.30 -0.34 -7.26
C GLU A 707 26.90 0.61 -6.12
N ALA A 708 26.60 0.08 -4.93
CA ALA A 708 26.29 0.90 -3.76
C ALA A 708 27.46 1.80 -3.34
N SER A 709 28.71 1.33 -3.50
CA SER A 709 29.91 2.14 -3.25
C SER A 709 30.07 3.28 -4.26
N GLN A 710 29.69 3.06 -5.52
CA GLN A 710 29.66 4.11 -6.54
C GLN A 710 28.60 5.17 -6.23
N VAL A 711 27.39 4.74 -5.81
CA VAL A 711 26.34 5.66 -5.34
C VAL A 711 26.83 6.48 -4.14
N TRP A 712 27.51 5.86 -3.18
CA TRP A 712 28.10 6.58 -2.05
C TRP A 712 29.11 7.64 -2.50
N ALA A 713 30.03 7.27 -3.40
CA ALA A 713 31.08 8.16 -3.88
C ALA A 713 30.49 9.39 -4.58
N ARG A 714 29.42 9.19 -5.38
CA ARG A 714 28.66 10.27 -6.04
C ARG A 714 28.01 11.21 -5.03
N LEU A 715 27.29 10.69 -4.04
CA LEU A 715 26.45 11.51 -3.14
C LEU A 715 27.20 12.15 -1.97
N TYR A 716 28.08 11.40 -1.32
CA TYR A 716 28.57 11.73 0.03
C TYR A 716 30.08 11.94 0.11
N GLY A 717 30.85 11.44 -0.86
CA GLY A 717 32.31 11.54 -0.82
C GLY A 717 32.95 10.84 0.41
N LYS A 718 34.05 11.40 0.91
CA LYS A 718 34.95 10.76 1.90
C LYS A 718 34.19 10.31 3.17
N PRO A 719 34.17 9.00 3.50
CA PRO A 719 33.64 8.55 4.78
C PRO A 719 34.55 9.02 5.93
N ARG A 720 33.99 9.59 7.00
CA ARG A 720 34.76 9.87 8.21
C ARG A 720 35.34 8.57 8.80
N ALA A 721 36.64 8.55 9.09
CA ALA A 721 37.31 7.44 9.75
C ALA A 721 36.84 7.36 11.21
N THR A 722 36.12 6.29 11.56
CA THR A 722 35.84 5.92 12.95
C THR A 722 36.59 4.62 13.23
N GLY A 723 37.43 4.64 14.27
CA GLY A 723 38.33 3.54 14.62
C GLY A 723 37.60 2.22 14.88
N ASN A 724 38.20 1.14 14.41
CA ASN A 724 37.76 -0.23 14.60
C ASN A 724 37.81 -0.64 16.08
N ARG A 725 36.70 -1.15 16.61
CA ARG A 725 36.71 -2.08 17.74
C ARG A 725 35.88 -3.31 17.38
N LEU A 726 36.56 -4.44 17.21
CA LEU A 726 35.94 -5.76 17.12
C LEU A 726 35.71 -6.29 18.55
N ARG A 727 34.46 -6.60 18.91
CA ARG A 727 34.17 -7.58 19.96
C ARG A 727 33.18 -8.60 19.43
N GLY A 728 33.62 -9.85 19.43
CA GLY A 728 32.84 -10.99 18.96
C GLY A 728 31.70 -11.34 19.92
N TYR A 729 30.53 -11.60 19.34
CA TYR A 729 29.48 -12.40 19.96
C TYR A 729 28.87 -13.30 18.89
N PHE A 730 29.32 -14.57 18.87
CA PHE A 730 28.60 -15.66 18.25
C PHE A 730 28.24 -16.66 19.36
N LYS A 731 26.95 -16.74 19.72
CA LYS A 731 26.39 -17.93 20.35
C LYS A 731 25.69 -18.73 19.26
N THR A 732 26.31 -19.83 18.85
CA THR A 732 25.70 -20.88 18.03
C THR A 732 24.73 -21.67 18.89
N SER A 733 23.43 -21.60 18.59
CA SER A 733 22.44 -22.52 19.13
C SER A 733 22.59 -23.88 18.45
N LYS A 734 22.73 -24.93 19.26
CA LYS A 734 22.76 -26.33 18.83
C LYS A 734 21.45 -26.70 18.10
N MET A 735 21.57 -27.42 16.99
CA MET A 735 20.48 -28.18 16.40
C MET A 735 20.20 -29.42 17.25
N PRO A 736 18.93 -29.83 17.44
CA PRO A 736 18.62 -31.13 18.00
C PRO A 736 18.82 -32.25 16.96
N ALA A 737 19.11 -33.44 17.49
CA ALA A 737 19.58 -34.63 16.80
C ALA A 737 18.56 -35.30 15.89
N ALA A 738 19.11 -36.10 14.98
CA ALA A 738 18.45 -37.02 14.07
C ALA A 738 17.80 -38.15 14.85
N ASP A 739 16.47 -38.19 14.83
CA ASP A 739 15.59 -39.36 14.87
C ASP A 739 14.16 -38.80 14.94
N ALA A 740 13.68 -38.29 13.81
CA ALA A 740 12.48 -37.45 13.75
C ALA A 740 11.23 -38.27 13.34
N PRO A 741 10.13 -38.20 14.12
CA PRO A 741 8.85 -38.78 13.74
C PRO A 741 8.20 -38.07 12.55
N VAL A 742 7.30 -38.77 11.86
CA VAL A 742 6.65 -38.34 10.61
C VAL A 742 5.88 -37.02 10.78
N ALA A 743 6.19 -36.01 9.96
CA ALA A 743 5.57 -34.69 10.04
C ALA A 743 4.17 -34.67 9.38
N LEU A 744 3.26 -33.80 9.84
CA LEU A 744 1.94 -33.55 9.20
C LEU A 744 2.03 -33.36 7.68
N LYS A 745 3.12 -32.74 7.22
CA LYS A 745 3.43 -32.58 5.79
C LYS A 745 3.50 -33.91 5.05
N THR A 746 4.15 -34.91 5.64
CA THR A 746 4.31 -36.25 5.06
C THR A 746 2.99 -36.99 5.01
N TRP A 747 2.15 -36.90 6.07
CA TRP A 747 0.81 -37.51 6.06
C TRP A 747 -0.08 -36.89 4.97
N LEU A 748 -0.07 -35.56 4.82
CA LEU A 748 -0.81 -34.88 3.76
C LEU A 748 -0.33 -35.30 2.36
N GLN A 749 0.98 -35.52 2.18
CA GLN A 749 1.52 -36.03 0.91
C GLN A 749 1.02 -37.43 0.59
N GLU A 750 0.99 -38.33 1.59
CA GLU A 750 0.46 -39.68 1.44
C GLU A 750 -1.04 -39.68 1.11
N ARG A 751 -1.86 -38.91 1.85
CA ARG A 751 -3.28 -38.72 1.54
C ARG A 751 -3.48 -38.33 0.08
N ARG A 752 -2.75 -37.31 -0.38
CA ARG A 752 -2.91 -36.78 -1.75
C ARG A 752 -2.54 -37.81 -2.80
N SER A 753 -1.50 -38.60 -2.56
CA SER A 753 -1.14 -39.72 -3.44
C SER A 753 -2.25 -40.78 -3.51
N GLN A 754 -2.96 -41.05 -2.40
CA GLN A 754 -4.10 -41.95 -2.41
C GLN A 754 -5.27 -41.41 -3.24
N VAL A 755 -5.58 -40.12 -3.11
CA VAL A 755 -6.62 -39.46 -3.93
C VAL A 755 -6.27 -39.53 -5.42
N GLU A 756 -5.01 -39.30 -5.78
CA GLU A 756 -4.54 -39.41 -7.18
C GLU A 756 -4.69 -40.84 -7.72
N LYS A 757 -4.39 -41.87 -6.91
CA LYS A 757 -4.60 -43.28 -7.30
C LYS A 757 -6.08 -43.61 -7.51
N LEU A 758 -6.96 -43.09 -6.64
CA LEU A 758 -8.40 -43.29 -6.75
C LEU A 758 -8.97 -42.58 -7.98
N MET A 759 -8.51 -41.36 -8.26
CA MET A 759 -8.88 -40.62 -9.48
C MET A 759 -8.51 -41.40 -10.75
N ALA A 760 -7.32 -42.01 -10.78
CA ALA A 760 -6.89 -42.87 -11.90
C ALA A 760 -7.77 -44.12 -12.05
N ALA A 761 -8.22 -44.71 -10.94
CA ALA A 761 -9.11 -45.88 -10.94
C ALA A 761 -10.55 -45.55 -11.41
N GLU A 762 -11.02 -44.33 -11.17
CA GLU A 762 -12.34 -43.85 -11.64
C GLU A 762 -12.36 -43.44 -13.12
N HIS A 763 -11.27 -43.67 -13.87
CA HIS A 763 -11.12 -43.29 -15.28
C HIS A 763 -11.33 -41.79 -15.56
N LEU A 764 -11.19 -40.93 -14.54
CA LEU A 764 -11.26 -39.46 -14.66
C LEU A 764 -9.94 -38.87 -15.19
N THR A 765 -9.30 -39.54 -16.15
CA THR A 765 -7.96 -39.18 -16.65
C THR A 765 -7.99 -38.05 -17.69
N GLY A 766 -9.12 -37.83 -18.36
CA GLY A 766 -9.36 -36.70 -19.28
C GLY A 766 -9.83 -35.43 -18.56
N ASP A 767 -9.92 -34.30 -19.27
CA ASP A 767 -10.47 -33.07 -18.71
C ASP A 767 -11.95 -33.21 -18.39
N VAL A 768 -12.34 -32.70 -17.22
CA VAL A 768 -13.72 -32.76 -16.75
C VAL A 768 -14.30 -31.34 -16.88
N THR A 769 -15.49 -31.24 -17.45
CA THR A 769 -16.18 -29.95 -17.59
C THR A 769 -16.87 -29.57 -16.30
N VAL A 770 -16.94 -28.27 -16.01
CA VAL A 770 -17.64 -27.76 -14.82
C VAL A 770 -19.11 -28.18 -14.83
N GLU A 771 -19.72 -28.17 -16.01
CA GLU A 771 -21.11 -28.52 -16.25
C GLU A 771 -21.38 -29.98 -15.90
N SER A 772 -20.48 -30.90 -16.28
CA SER A 772 -20.64 -32.32 -15.97
C SER A 772 -20.58 -32.59 -14.46
N VAL A 773 -19.65 -31.95 -13.74
CA VAL A 773 -19.54 -32.08 -12.28
C VAL A 773 -20.75 -31.44 -11.61
N ALA A 774 -21.16 -30.25 -12.04
CA ALA A 774 -22.30 -29.55 -11.49
C ALA A 774 -23.61 -30.33 -11.68
N GLN A 775 -23.82 -30.93 -12.84
CA GLN A 775 -25.01 -31.75 -13.13
C GLN A 775 -25.03 -33.05 -12.31
N ALA A 776 -23.89 -33.75 -12.24
CA ALA A 776 -23.75 -34.95 -11.41
C ALA A 776 -24.01 -34.62 -9.93
N ALA A 777 -23.39 -33.53 -9.44
CA ALA A 777 -23.59 -33.03 -8.09
C ALA A 777 -25.05 -32.66 -7.81
N GLN A 778 -25.72 -31.93 -8.71
CA GLN A 778 -27.10 -31.50 -8.51
C GLN A 778 -28.08 -32.67 -8.43
N SER A 779 -27.88 -33.71 -9.24
CA SER A 779 -28.71 -34.92 -9.20
C SER A 779 -28.58 -35.67 -7.87
N GLN A 780 -27.36 -35.79 -7.33
CA GLN A 780 -27.13 -36.40 -6.01
C GLN A 780 -27.58 -35.50 -4.85
N ALA A 781 -27.48 -34.18 -5.02
CA ALA A 781 -27.75 -33.19 -3.98
C ALA A 781 -29.22 -32.78 -3.85
N ALA A 782 -30.14 -33.27 -4.69
CA ALA A 782 -31.51 -32.74 -4.82
C ALA A 782 -32.24 -32.54 -3.47
N GLU A 783 -32.09 -33.47 -2.52
CA GLU A 783 -32.70 -33.38 -1.17
C GLU A 783 -32.04 -32.35 -0.24
N LYS A 784 -30.75 -32.03 -0.46
CA LYS A 784 -29.93 -31.14 0.37
C LYS A 784 -29.66 -29.79 -0.27
N TRP A 785 -30.12 -29.59 -1.50
CA TRP A 785 -30.08 -28.31 -2.19
C TRP A 785 -31.13 -27.38 -1.60
N THR A 786 -30.68 -26.31 -0.93
CA THR A 786 -31.57 -25.38 -0.23
C THR A 786 -31.78 -24.09 -1.04
N ALA A 787 -32.75 -23.26 -0.63
CA ALA A 787 -32.96 -21.93 -1.23
C ALA A 787 -31.70 -21.04 -1.16
N ARG A 788 -30.83 -21.22 -0.16
CA ARG A 788 -29.54 -20.51 -0.08
C ARG A 788 -28.55 -20.98 -1.14
N HIS A 789 -28.53 -22.27 -1.47
CA HIS A 789 -27.72 -22.79 -2.56
C HIS A 789 -28.22 -22.27 -3.91
N ALA A 790 -29.54 -22.25 -4.12
CA ALA A 790 -30.14 -21.67 -5.33
C ALA A 790 -29.78 -20.18 -5.48
N ALA A 791 -30.02 -19.37 -4.45
CA ALA A 791 -29.71 -17.93 -4.49
C ALA A 791 -28.22 -17.64 -4.74
N GLU A 792 -27.31 -18.43 -4.16
CA GLU A 792 -25.88 -18.27 -4.43
C GLU A 792 -25.49 -18.74 -5.83
N ALA A 793 -26.12 -19.80 -6.35
CA ALA A 793 -25.92 -20.25 -7.73
C ALA A 793 -26.39 -19.19 -8.75
N ASP A 794 -27.58 -18.61 -8.56
CA ASP A 794 -28.11 -17.53 -9.40
C ASP A 794 -27.18 -16.30 -9.36
N ARG A 795 -26.62 -16.00 -8.18
CA ARG A 795 -25.60 -14.95 -8.03
C ARG A 795 -24.34 -15.27 -8.84
N GLN A 796 -23.86 -16.52 -8.85
CA GLN A 796 -22.69 -16.90 -9.66
C GLN A 796 -22.98 -16.79 -11.15
N GLU A 797 -24.19 -17.14 -11.59
CA GLU A 797 -24.62 -16.99 -12.99
C GLU A 797 -24.66 -15.52 -13.40
N THR A 798 -25.19 -14.65 -12.54
CA THR A 798 -25.19 -13.19 -12.76
C THR A 798 -23.77 -12.64 -12.84
N LEU A 799 -22.88 -13.04 -11.92
CA LEU A 799 -21.48 -12.62 -11.94
C LEU A 799 -20.73 -13.12 -13.19
N SER A 800 -21.04 -14.34 -13.63
CA SER A 800 -20.47 -14.89 -14.87
C SER A 800 -20.93 -14.09 -16.08
N PHE A 801 -22.21 -13.74 -16.14
CA PHE A 801 -22.77 -12.89 -17.19
C PHE A 801 -22.15 -11.49 -17.20
N GLU A 802 -22.04 -10.83 -16.04
CA GLU A 802 -21.37 -9.53 -15.92
C GLU A 802 -19.91 -9.57 -16.43
N LYS A 803 -19.18 -10.66 -16.14
CA LYS A 803 -17.81 -10.87 -16.66
C LYS A 803 -17.79 -11.12 -18.17
N GLN A 804 -18.79 -11.82 -18.71
CA GLN A 804 -18.94 -11.99 -20.16
C GLN A 804 -19.21 -10.65 -20.84
N VAL A 805 -20.06 -9.79 -20.25
CA VAL A 805 -20.32 -8.44 -20.75
C VAL A 805 -19.05 -7.58 -20.73
N ASP A 806 -18.28 -7.59 -19.64
CA ASP A 806 -16.99 -6.88 -19.57
C ASP A 806 -15.97 -7.43 -20.59
N ALA A 807 -15.92 -8.76 -20.79
CA ALA A 807 -15.09 -9.38 -21.80
C ALA A 807 -15.52 -9.02 -23.24
N ALA A 808 -16.83 -8.96 -23.50
CA ALA A 808 -17.40 -8.53 -24.78
C ALA A 808 -17.07 -7.06 -25.05
N HIS A 809 -17.28 -6.18 -24.07
CA HIS A 809 -16.97 -4.76 -24.15
C HIS A 809 -15.48 -4.51 -24.46
N ARG A 810 -14.58 -5.36 -23.93
CA ARG A 810 -13.13 -5.29 -24.20
C ARG A 810 -12.69 -6.02 -25.47
N GLY A 811 -13.60 -6.66 -26.21
CA GLY A 811 -13.27 -7.43 -27.42
C GLY A 811 -12.49 -8.72 -27.15
N HIS A 812 -12.58 -9.28 -25.94
CA HIS A 812 -11.89 -10.52 -25.56
C HIS A 812 -12.67 -11.79 -25.90
N LEU A 813 -13.94 -11.69 -26.29
CA LEU A 813 -14.74 -12.85 -26.70
C LEU A 813 -14.49 -13.22 -28.18
N LEU A 814 -14.69 -14.49 -28.52
CA LEU A 814 -14.70 -14.97 -29.89
C LEU A 814 -16.01 -14.59 -30.60
N GLU A 815 -16.01 -14.54 -31.93
CA GLU A 815 -17.20 -14.12 -32.71
C GLU A 815 -18.42 -15.00 -32.44
N HIS A 816 -18.20 -16.31 -32.27
CA HIS A 816 -19.28 -17.25 -31.97
C HIS A 816 -19.73 -17.20 -30.50
N GLU A 817 -18.97 -16.56 -29.60
CA GLU A 817 -19.33 -16.36 -28.19
C GLU A 817 -20.14 -15.07 -27.99
N LEU A 818 -20.09 -14.14 -28.96
CA LEU A 818 -20.83 -12.88 -28.94
C LEU A 818 -22.28 -13.10 -29.37
N THR A 819 -23.16 -13.27 -28.39
CA THR A 819 -24.61 -13.27 -28.64
C THR A 819 -25.12 -11.83 -28.84
N PRO A 820 -26.23 -11.63 -29.57
CA PRO A 820 -26.83 -10.30 -29.73
C PRO A 820 -27.15 -9.62 -28.40
N ASP A 821 -27.60 -10.40 -27.40
CA ASP A 821 -27.90 -9.89 -26.06
C ASP A 821 -26.62 -9.41 -25.35
N LEU A 822 -25.53 -10.17 -25.43
CA LEU A 822 -24.24 -9.77 -24.85
C LEU A 822 -23.69 -8.51 -25.52
N GLN A 823 -23.79 -8.42 -26.84
CA GLN A 823 -23.37 -7.23 -27.58
C GLN A 823 -24.18 -6.00 -27.15
N TRP A 824 -25.51 -6.14 -27.04
CA TRP A 824 -26.37 -5.05 -26.58
C TRP A 824 -25.98 -4.55 -25.17
N HIS A 825 -25.71 -5.47 -24.24
CA HIS A 825 -25.27 -5.12 -22.90
C HIS A 825 -23.88 -4.45 -22.87
N ALA A 826 -22.96 -4.89 -23.73
CA ALA A 826 -21.64 -4.29 -23.88
C ALA A 826 -21.72 -2.86 -24.43
N ASP A 827 -22.51 -2.65 -25.48
CA ASP A 827 -22.76 -1.34 -26.08
C ASP A 827 -23.43 -0.39 -25.07
N HIS A 828 -24.40 -0.89 -24.30
CA HIS A 828 -25.08 -0.11 -23.27
C HIS A 828 -24.15 0.30 -22.13
N LEU A 829 -23.23 -0.58 -21.73
CA LEU A 829 -22.21 -0.27 -20.73
C LEU A 829 -21.31 0.88 -21.22
N GLU A 830 -20.88 0.84 -22.48
CA GLU A 830 -20.10 1.91 -23.10
C GLU A 830 -20.88 3.25 -23.14
N GLU A 831 -22.16 3.22 -23.51
CA GLU A 831 -23.02 4.40 -23.48
C GLU A 831 -23.20 5.01 -22.08
N GLU A 832 -23.41 4.17 -21.05
CA GLU A 832 -23.52 4.61 -19.67
C GLU A 832 -22.22 5.25 -19.17
N GLU A 833 -21.08 4.63 -19.47
CA GLU A 833 -19.77 5.16 -19.12
C GLU A 833 -19.52 6.52 -19.78
N ASN A 834 -19.82 6.64 -21.08
CA ASN A 834 -19.72 7.90 -21.82
C ASN A 834 -20.64 8.99 -21.24
N ARG A 835 -21.84 8.63 -20.79
CA ARG A 835 -22.78 9.57 -20.15
C ARG A 835 -22.27 10.06 -18.80
N ARG A 836 -21.77 9.15 -17.95
CA ARG A 836 -21.17 9.48 -16.66
C ARG A 836 -19.93 10.37 -16.83
N ARG A 837 -19.12 10.11 -17.86
CA ARG A 837 -17.98 10.94 -18.25
C ARG A 837 -18.40 12.37 -18.55
N TYR A 838 -19.37 12.56 -19.44
CA TYR A 838 -19.86 13.88 -19.80
C TYR A 838 -20.38 14.68 -18.59
N GLN A 839 -21.07 14.01 -17.66
CA GLN A 839 -21.54 14.64 -16.43
C GLN A 839 -20.38 15.11 -15.54
N ARG A 840 -19.34 14.29 -15.35
CA ARG A 840 -18.17 14.64 -14.54
C ARG A 840 -17.35 15.76 -15.17
N GLU A 841 -17.15 15.74 -16.49
CA GLU A 841 -16.48 16.83 -17.22
C GLU A 841 -17.20 18.16 -17.00
N GLN A 842 -18.54 18.16 -17.05
CA GLN A 842 -19.33 19.35 -16.72
C GLN A 842 -19.16 19.80 -15.26
N GLU A 843 -19.13 18.87 -14.31
CA GLU A 843 -18.94 19.18 -12.89
C GLU A 843 -17.54 19.74 -12.61
N ALA A 844 -16.49 19.15 -13.19
CA ALA A 844 -15.12 19.63 -13.09
C ALA A 844 -14.97 21.05 -13.67
N HIS A 845 -15.57 21.30 -14.83
CA HIS A 845 -15.56 22.62 -15.46
C HIS A 845 -16.35 23.66 -14.61
N ARG A 846 -17.47 23.26 -14.00
CA ARG A 846 -18.21 24.11 -13.04
C ARG A 846 -17.40 24.39 -11.77
N PHE A 847 -16.64 23.41 -11.27
CA PHE A 847 -15.79 23.57 -10.09
C PHE A 847 -14.60 24.49 -10.37
N GLN A 848 -13.91 24.32 -11.50
CA GLN A 848 -12.82 25.22 -11.91
C GLN A 848 -13.30 26.66 -12.07
N ARG A 849 -14.48 26.88 -12.67
CA ARG A 849 -15.09 28.21 -12.76
C ARG A 849 -15.38 28.85 -11.40
N ARG A 850 -15.72 28.05 -10.38
CA ARG A 850 -15.94 28.55 -9.00
C ARG A 850 -14.65 28.91 -8.26
N MET A 851 -13.50 28.35 -8.68
CA MET A 851 -12.20 28.53 -8.01
C MET A 851 -11.36 29.67 -8.58
N ALA A 852 -11.64 30.13 -9.81
CA ALA A 852 -10.95 31.28 -10.39
C ALA A 852 -11.36 32.58 -9.67
N ARG A 853 -10.40 33.29 -9.06
CA ARG A 853 -10.65 34.62 -8.46
C ARG A 853 -11.07 35.60 -9.55
N PRO A 854 -12.23 36.30 -9.42
CA PRO A 854 -12.62 37.31 -10.38
C PRO A 854 -11.62 38.47 -10.39
N VAL A 855 -11.22 38.94 -11.56
CA VAL A 855 -10.45 40.19 -11.69
C VAL A 855 -11.42 41.36 -11.61
N PHE A 856 -11.33 42.16 -10.54
CA PHE A 856 -12.20 43.30 -10.32
C PHE A 856 -11.61 44.57 -10.93
N CYS A 857 -12.29 45.17 -11.90
CA CYS A 857 -11.94 46.52 -12.37
C CYS A 857 -12.66 47.57 -11.51
N LEU A 858 -11.90 48.28 -10.66
CA LEU A 858 -12.42 49.39 -9.85
C LEU A 858 -12.39 50.75 -10.58
N PHE A 859 -11.79 50.81 -11.78
CA PHE A 859 -11.58 52.06 -12.47
C PHE A 859 -12.90 52.72 -12.91
N GLY A 860 -13.08 54.01 -12.61
CA GLY A 860 -14.27 54.77 -13.02
C GLY A 860 -15.56 54.47 -12.23
N LYS A 861 -15.47 53.66 -11.16
CA LYS A 861 -16.62 53.20 -10.38
C LYS A 861 -17.08 54.21 -9.32
N THR A 862 -18.36 54.17 -8.96
CA THR A 862 -18.89 54.98 -7.85
C THR A 862 -18.76 54.24 -6.51
N VAL A 863 -18.30 54.96 -5.47
CA VAL A 863 -18.04 54.35 -4.16
C VAL A 863 -18.67 55.13 -3.02
N CYS A 864 -19.26 54.40 -2.07
CA CYS A 864 -19.84 54.95 -0.85
C CYS A 864 -19.11 54.39 0.38
N LEU A 865 -18.51 55.27 1.17
CA LEU A 865 -17.76 54.92 2.38
C LEU A 865 -18.70 54.93 3.60
N ARG A 866 -18.78 53.81 4.34
CA ARG A 866 -19.70 53.65 5.49
C ARG A 866 -18.95 53.55 6.83
N PHE A 867 -18.03 54.48 7.08
CA PHE A 867 -17.31 54.65 8.35
C PHE A 867 -16.98 56.15 8.57
N GLN A 868 -16.81 56.56 9.83
CA GLN A 868 -16.78 57.98 10.22
C GLN A 868 -15.40 58.65 10.20
N ALA A 869 -14.30 57.89 10.09
CA ALA A 869 -12.95 58.46 10.13
C ALA A 869 -12.47 58.89 8.73
N PRO A 870 -12.07 60.16 8.52
CA PRO A 870 -11.37 60.56 7.30
C PRO A 870 -9.99 59.90 7.28
N ASP A 871 -9.77 58.99 6.33
CA ASP A 871 -8.48 58.36 6.06
C ASP A 871 -7.89 58.98 4.78
N PRO A 872 -6.81 59.78 4.86
CA PRO A 872 -6.19 60.43 3.71
C PRO A 872 -5.66 59.45 2.66
N SER A 873 -5.41 58.18 3.03
CA SER A 873 -4.96 57.15 2.09
C SER A 873 -6.06 56.76 1.09
N ILE A 874 -7.32 56.92 1.47
CA ILE A 874 -8.46 56.58 0.62
C ILE A 874 -8.61 57.58 -0.51
N ASP A 875 -8.43 58.88 -0.25
CA ASP A 875 -8.50 59.90 -1.29
C ASP A 875 -7.47 59.68 -2.41
N ARG A 876 -6.27 59.18 -2.06
CA ARG A 876 -5.27 58.77 -3.05
C ARG A 876 -5.76 57.61 -3.91
N VAL A 877 -6.32 56.57 -3.30
CA VAL A 877 -6.86 55.40 -4.00
C VAL A 877 -8.02 55.77 -4.93
N LEU A 878 -8.89 56.68 -4.50
CA LEU A 878 -10.00 57.16 -5.33
C LEU A 878 -9.51 57.93 -6.56
N VAL A 879 -8.46 58.75 -6.41
CA VAL A 879 -7.83 59.45 -7.53
C VAL A 879 -7.13 58.47 -8.47
N GLU A 880 -6.39 57.51 -7.91
CA GLU A 880 -5.64 56.49 -8.67
C GLU A 880 -6.54 55.66 -9.58
N TYR A 881 -7.70 55.21 -9.07
CA TYR A 881 -8.68 54.45 -9.83
C TYR A 881 -9.76 55.32 -10.50
N ASN A 882 -9.61 56.65 -10.52
CA ASN A 882 -10.61 57.57 -11.10
C ASN A 882 -12.05 57.30 -10.59
N MET A 883 -12.19 56.99 -9.30
CA MET A 883 -13.46 56.64 -8.66
C MET A 883 -14.16 57.89 -8.13
N ARG A 884 -15.50 57.93 -8.24
CA ARG A 884 -16.31 59.04 -7.75
C ARG A 884 -16.95 58.70 -6.40
N ARG A 885 -16.81 59.56 -5.40
CA ARG A 885 -17.58 59.45 -4.14
C ARG A 885 -19.06 59.68 -4.44
N ALA A 886 -19.89 58.71 -4.06
CA ALA A 886 -21.33 58.76 -4.20
C ALA A 886 -22.02 58.81 -2.83
N GLN A 887 -23.14 59.53 -2.77
CA GLN A 887 -24.03 59.45 -1.62
C GLN A 887 -24.79 58.12 -1.65
N PRO A 888 -25.22 57.57 -0.50
CA PRO A 888 -26.00 56.32 -0.44
C PRO A 888 -27.28 56.35 -1.29
N THR A 889 -27.74 57.54 -1.66
CA THR A 889 -28.94 57.80 -2.45
C THR A 889 -28.72 57.78 -3.97
N GLU A 890 -27.47 57.65 -4.42
CA GLU A 890 -27.11 57.46 -5.84
C GLU A 890 -26.91 55.96 -6.15
N VAL A 891 -26.87 55.59 -7.43
CA VAL A 891 -26.42 54.24 -7.82
C VAL A 891 -24.95 54.08 -7.47
N VAL A 892 -24.68 53.23 -6.48
CA VAL A 892 -23.32 52.94 -5.98
C VAL A 892 -22.82 51.63 -6.58
N ASP A 893 -21.62 51.60 -7.16
CA ASP A 893 -21.00 50.35 -7.60
C ASP A 893 -20.36 49.57 -6.42
N LEU A 894 -19.78 50.26 -5.45
CA LEU A 894 -19.07 49.67 -4.30
C LEU A 894 -19.39 50.38 -2.97
N PHE A 895 -19.94 49.64 -2.01
CA PHE A 895 -20.01 50.05 -0.60
C PHE A 895 -18.80 49.55 0.15
N VAL A 896 -18.06 50.45 0.81
CA VAL A 896 -16.92 50.07 1.64
C VAL A 896 -17.30 50.10 3.10
N VAL A 897 -17.19 48.93 3.74
CA VAL A 897 -17.53 48.71 5.14
C VAL A 897 -16.31 48.24 5.93
N PRO A 898 -16.22 48.54 7.23
CA PRO A 898 -15.11 48.07 8.06
C PRO A 898 -15.13 46.55 8.25
N ASP A 899 -16.32 45.94 8.30
CA ASP A 899 -16.50 44.49 8.45
C ASP A 899 -17.72 44.03 7.64
N ILE A 900 -17.48 43.11 6.71
CA ILE A 900 -18.52 42.54 5.83
C ILE A 900 -19.46 41.59 6.57
N ALA A 901 -19.07 41.08 7.74
CA ALA A 901 -19.94 40.29 8.61
C ALA A 901 -20.93 41.16 9.40
N ARG A 902 -20.70 42.47 9.48
CA ARG A 902 -21.50 43.41 10.29
C ARG A 902 -22.03 44.59 9.45
N VAL A 903 -22.71 44.26 8.36
CA VAL A 903 -23.33 45.26 7.48
C VAL A 903 -24.72 45.64 8.00
N GLY A 904 -24.98 46.94 8.20
CA GLY A 904 -26.32 47.41 8.58
C GLY A 904 -27.36 47.24 7.46
N HIS A 905 -28.62 47.03 7.83
CA HIS A 905 -29.73 46.81 6.89
C HIS A 905 -29.84 47.84 5.74
N PRO A 906 -29.59 49.15 5.92
CA PRO A 906 -29.65 50.11 4.80
C PRO A 906 -28.64 49.81 3.69
N VAL A 907 -27.42 49.38 4.04
CA VAL A 907 -26.37 49.08 3.05
C VAL A 907 -26.68 47.76 2.35
N GLN A 908 -27.12 46.74 3.10
CA GLN A 908 -27.55 45.48 2.52
C GLN A 908 -28.72 45.66 1.54
N LEU A 909 -29.70 46.49 1.90
CA LEU A 909 -30.82 46.83 1.05
C LEU A 909 -30.35 47.50 -0.24
N LEU A 910 -29.60 48.60 -0.14
CA LEU A 910 -29.15 49.36 -1.31
C LEU A 910 -28.25 48.52 -2.22
N ALA A 911 -27.34 47.73 -1.65
CA ALA A 911 -26.48 46.83 -2.43
C ALA A 911 -27.29 45.78 -3.18
N SER A 912 -28.31 45.19 -2.56
CA SER A 912 -29.20 44.22 -3.21
C SER A 912 -30.09 44.87 -4.28
N MET A 913 -30.54 46.10 -4.03
CA MET A 913 -31.37 46.84 -4.97
C MET A 913 -30.58 47.21 -6.23
N TYR A 914 -29.40 47.83 -6.07
CA TYR A 914 -28.58 48.31 -7.19
C TYR A 914 -27.70 47.24 -7.83
N GLY A 915 -27.52 46.08 -7.19
CA GLY A 915 -26.54 45.09 -7.63
C GLY A 915 -25.10 45.52 -7.34
N SER A 916 -24.91 46.26 -6.25
CA SER A 916 -23.62 46.80 -5.85
C SER A 916 -22.74 45.71 -5.22
N MET A 917 -21.45 46.02 -5.11
CA MET A 917 -20.50 45.26 -4.31
C MET A 917 -20.45 45.83 -2.88
N ILE A 918 -20.25 44.97 -1.89
CA ILE A 918 -19.87 45.33 -0.52
C ILE A 918 -18.47 44.83 -0.28
N GLY A 919 -17.50 45.73 -0.14
CA GLY A 919 -16.09 45.42 0.03
C GLY A 919 -15.54 45.89 1.37
N THR A 920 -14.47 45.24 1.80
CA THR A 920 -13.64 45.70 2.93
C THR A 920 -12.72 46.85 2.51
N LEU A 921 -12.17 47.58 3.48
CA LEU A 921 -11.19 48.63 3.20
C LEU A 921 -9.93 48.10 2.50
N GLU A 922 -9.49 46.90 2.86
CA GLU A 922 -8.36 46.21 2.24
C GLU A 922 -8.60 45.92 0.75
N PHE A 923 -9.83 45.54 0.40
CA PHE A 923 -10.24 45.33 -0.98
C PHE A 923 -10.13 46.60 -1.83
N LEU A 924 -10.56 47.74 -1.30
CA LEU A 924 -10.40 49.02 -1.99
C LEU A 924 -8.92 49.41 -2.11
N ARG A 925 -8.14 49.32 -1.03
CA ARG A 925 -6.73 49.75 -1.00
C ARG A 925 -5.83 48.97 -1.96
N THR A 926 -6.15 47.71 -2.22
CA THR A 926 -5.32 46.80 -3.02
C THR A 926 -5.81 46.65 -4.46
N GLY A 927 -6.74 47.52 -4.90
CA GLY A 927 -7.29 47.44 -6.26
C GLY A 927 -8.08 46.16 -6.52
N GLY A 928 -8.63 45.54 -5.48
CA GLY A 928 -9.36 44.27 -5.56
C GLY A 928 -8.49 43.00 -5.52
N SER A 929 -7.18 43.11 -5.24
CA SER A 929 -6.28 41.95 -5.18
C SER A 929 -6.27 41.24 -3.80
N GLN A 930 -6.55 41.95 -2.71
CA GLN A 930 -6.65 41.39 -1.34
C GLN A 930 -7.94 41.86 -0.65
N GLY A 931 -8.24 41.38 0.56
CA GLY A 931 -9.51 41.65 1.26
C GLY A 931 -10.71 40.83 0.76
N ALA A 932 -11.89 41.13 1.34
CA ALA A 932 -13.16 40.48 1.00
C ALA A 932 -14.12 41.44 0.27
N VAL A 933 -14.88 40.89 -0.68
CA VAL A 933 -15.96 41.54 -1.41
C VAL A 933 -17.12 40.58 -1.66
N VAL A 934 -18.36 41.08 -1.53
CA VAL A 934 -19.59 40.36 -1.89
C VAL A 934 -20.37 41.19 -2.89
N ALA A 935 -20.69 40.62 -4.05
CA ALA A 935 -21.49 41.28 -5.07
C ALA A 935 -22.92 40.76 -5.09
N PHE A 936 -23.86 41.65 -5.40
CA PHE A 936 -25.27 41.32 -5.51
C PHE A 936 -25.74 41.50 -6.96
N GLN A 937 -26.75 40.73 -7.36
CA GLN A 937 -27.48 40.97 -8.60
C GLN A 937 -28.50 42.11 -8.40
N PRO A 938 -28.70 43.00 -9.39
CA PRO A 938 -29.60 44.13 -9.25
C PRO A 938 -31.06 43.70 -9.17
N ALA A 939 -31.70 43.93 -8.01
CA ALA A 939 -33.12 43.67 -7.84
C ALA A 939 -33.99 44.72 -8.55
N ILE A 940 -33.52 45.96 -8.71
CA ILE A 940 -34.29 47.08 -9.31
C ILE A 940 -34.77 46.81 -10.75
N GLY A 941 -34.02 46.00 -11.51
CA GLY A 941 -34.39 45.65 -12.90
C GLY A 941 -35.48 44.60 -13.00
N ARG A 942 -35.85 43.94 -11.89
CA ARG A 942 -36.92 42.93 -11.85
C ARG A 942 -38.24 43.60 -11.53
N GLN A 943 -39.28 43.41 -12.35
CA GLN A 943 -40.60 43.97 -12.09
C GLN A 943 -41.19 43.42 -10.78
N LYS A 944 -41.38 44.29 -9.79
CA LYS A 944 -42.02 43.99 -8.50
C LYS A 944 -42.97 45.11 -8.09
N ASN A 945 -43.88 44.81 -7.17
CA ASN A 945 -44.77 45.79 -6.56
C ASN A 945 -44.68 45.62 -5.05
N LEU A 946 -44.43 46.70 -4.31
CA LEU A 946 -44.14 46.67 -2.88
C LEU A 946 -45.19 47.44 -2.10
N TYR A 947 -45.87 46.76 -1.18
CA TYR A 947 -46.64 47.36 -0.10
C TYR A 947 -45.75 47.48 1.15
N ILE A 948 -45.80 48.63 1.83
CA ILE A 948 -45.12 48.86 3.11
C ILE A 948 -46.20 49.25 4.12
N SER A 949 -46.32 48.53 5.24
CA SER A 949 -47.31 48.87 6.27
C SER A 949 -46.96 50.16 7.02
N ASP A 950 -47.98 50.85 7.53
CA ASP A 950 -47.79 52.08 8.30
C ASP A 950 -47.00 51.83 9.59
N ALA A 951 -47.22 50.70 10.26
CA ALA A 951 -46.45 50.33 11.44
C ALA A 951 -44.98 50.04 11.08
N PHE A 952 -44.71 49.39 9.95
CA PHE A 952 -43.33 49.19 9.50
C PHE A 952 -42.65 50.51 9.16
N ALA A 953 -43.38 51.41 8.51
CA ALA A 953 -42.90 52.75 8.19
C ALA A 953 -42.56 53.57 9.45
N ALA A 954 -43.35 53.43 10.51
CA ALA A 954 -43.11 54.08 11.80
C ALA A 954 -41.92 53.46 12.56
N ASP A 955 -41.77 52.13 12.55
CA ASP A 955 -40.68 51.42 13.21
C ASP A 955 -39.33 51.60 12.49
N ASN A 956 -39.36 51.79 11.16
CA ASN A 956 -38.17 51.88 10.31
C ASN A 956 -38.22 53.11 9.38
N PRO A 957 -38.26 54.35 9.93
CA PRO A 957 -38.50 55.55 9.14
C PRO A 957 -37.37 55.83 8.13
N ALA A 958 -36.11 55.60 8.53
CA ALA A 958 -34.95 55.80 7.67
C ALA A 958 -34.91 54.80 6.50
N LEU A 959 -35.23 53.52 6.74
CA LEU A 959 -35.25 52.50 5.69
C LEU A 959 -36.42 52.72 4.72
N THR A 960 -37.58 53.13 5.26
CA THR A 960 -38.77 53.43 4.45
C THR A 960 -38.55 54.65 3.56
N ALA A 961 -37.87 55.68 4.06
CA ALA A 961 -37.47 56.83 3.25
C ALA A 961 -36.55 56.40 2.09
N LEU A 962 -35.54 55.56 2.37
CA LEU A 962 -34.65 55.02 1.34
C LEU A 962 -35.39 54.18 0.31
N LEU A 963 -36.28 53.27 0.72
CA LEU A 963 -37.10 52.47 -0.19
C LEU A 963 -37.95 53.35 -1.10
N LYS A 964 -38.65 54.34 -0.53
CA LYS A 964 -39.46 55.29 -1.32
C LYS A 964 -38.61 56.05 -2.34
N GLN A 965 -37.40 56.44 -1.96
CA GLN A 965 -36.47 57.10 -2.87
C GLN A 965 -36.01 56.17 -4.01
N VAL A 966 -35.67 54.91 -3.71
CA VAL A 966 -35.31 53.90 -4.72
C VAL A 966 -36.47 53.63 -5.69
N LEU A 967 -37.71 53.57 -5.18
CA LEU A 967 -38.91 53.40 -6.01
C LEU A 967 -39.18 54.56 -6.96
N GLN A 968 -38.63 55.76 -6.68
CA GLN A 968 -38.78 56.95 -7.53
C GLN A 968 -37.66 57.07 -8.59
N MET A 969 -36.66 56.18 -8.57
CA MET A 969 -35.56 56.23 -9.54
C MET A 969 -36.02 55.79 -10.93
N PRO A 970 -35.57 56.46 -12.01
CA PRO A 970 -35.91 56.09 -13.39
C PRO A 970 -35.58 54.63 -13.75
N GLU A 971 -34.53 54.07 -13.16
CA GLU A 971 -34.02 52.72 -13.40
C GLU A 971 -34.79 51.63 -12.63
N CYS A 972 -35.70 52.03 -11.73
CA CYS A 972 -36.43 51.11 -10.86
C CYS A 972 -37.70 50.61 -11.53
N SER A 973 -37.76 49.30 -11.80
CA SER A 973 -38.96 48.64 -12.34
C SER A 973 -40.00 48.30 -11.27
N TRP A 974 -39.77 48.73 -10.02
CA TRP A 974 -40.65 48.45 -8.90
C TRP A 974 -41.72 49.53 -8.75
N ARG A 975 -42.93 49.16 -8.31
CA ARG A 975 -44.02 50.11 -8.04
C ARG A 975 -44.51 50.01 -6.61
N ALA A 976 -44.90 51.14 -6.02
CA ALA A 976 -45.53 51.15 -4.71
C ALA A 976 -46.98 50.68 -4.80
N ILE A 977 -47.46 50.01 -3.74
CA ILE A 977 -48.88 49.70 -3.53
C ILE A 977 -49.32 50.47 -2.29
N ASP A 978 -50.42 51.21 -2.40
CA ASP A 978 -50.82 52.16 -1.35
C ASP A 978 -51.57 51.51 -0.18
N THR A 979 -52.20 50.35 -0.36
CA THR A 979 -53.02 49.71 0.68
C THR A 979 -52.84 48.19 0.74
N LEU A 980 -52.98 47.62 1.95
CA LEU A 980 -52.95 46.16 2.15
C LEU A 980 -54.07 45.46 1.36
N ALA A 981 -55.25 46.07 1.28
CA ALA A 981 -56.38 45.56 0.50
C ALA A 981 -56.07 45.48 -1.00
N ALA A 982 -55.34 46.46 -1.55
CA ALA A 982 -54.89 46.44 -2.95
C ALA A 982 -53.86 45.33 -3.18
N TRP A 983 -52.91 45.13 -2.26
CA TRP A 983 -51.94 44.03 -2.35
C TRP A 983 -52.62 42.65 -2.32
N LEU A 984 -53.58 42.43 -1.41
CA LEU A 984 -54.34 41.17 -1.30
C LEU A 984 -55.10 40.84 -2.59
N ARG A 985 -55.75 41.85 -3.20
CA ARG A 985 -56.46 41.67 -4.49
C ARG A 985 -55.51 41.25 -5.61
N LEU A 986 -54.32 41.85 -5.68
CA LEU A 986 -53.31 41.53 -6.68
C LEU A 986 -52.68 40.14 -6.47
N GLN A 987 -52.51 39.71 -5.21
CA GLN A 987 -52.04 38.36 -4.87
C GLN A 987 -53.03 37.25 -5.29
N LEU A 988 -54.33 37.48 -5.16
CA LEU A 988 -55.36 36.50 -5.50
C LEU A 988 -55.47 36.18 -7.00
N GLN A 989 -54.90 37.00 -7.89
CA GLN A 989 -54.91 36.77 -9.34
C GLN A 989 -53.95 35.65 -9.81
N ARG A 990 -53.18 35.04 -8.89
CA ARG A 990 -52.35 33.80 -8.96
C ARG A 990 -51.31 33.62 -10.09
N LYS A 991 -51.45 34.22 -11.27
CA LYS A 991 -50.51 33.99 -12.39
C LYS A 991 -49.11 34.59 -12.17
N GLU A 992 -48.95 35.56 -11.28
CA GLU A 992 -47.66 36.23 -11.02
C GLU A 992 -47.45 36.65 -9.54
N SER A 993 -47.86 35.80 -8.58
CA SER A 993 -47.82 36.12 -7.13
C SER A 993 -46.44 36.55 -6.60
N ALA A 994 -45.36 36.05 -7.19
CA ALA A 994 -43.99 36.41 -6.85
C ALA A 994 -43.63 37.88 -7.18
N LYS A 995 -44.44 38.60 -7.96
CA LYS A 995 -44.22 40.01 -8.29
C LYS A 995 -44.72 40.97 -7.21
N TYR A 996 -45.53 40.55 -6.25
CA TYR A 996 -46.14 41.45 -5.26
C TYR A 996 -45.61 41.14 -3.86
N LEU A 997 -44.95 42.08 -3.21
CA LEU A 997 -44.32 41.92 -1.91
C LEU A 997 -45.01 42.83 -0.89
N ALA A 998 -45.17 42.34 0.34
CA ALA A 998 -45.65 43.14 1.46
C ALA A 998 -44.62 43.11 2.58
N LEU A 999 -44.16 44.30 3.00
CA LEU A 999 -43.20 44.51 4.06
C LEU A 999 -43.91 44.99 5.32
N VAL A 1000 -43.85 44.20 6.38
CA VAL A 1000 -44.57 44.42 7.64
C VAL A 1000 -43.68 44.23 8.86
N THR A 1001 -44.12 44.74 10.01
CA THR A 1001 -43.44 44.49 11.30
C THR A 1001 -43.60 43.03 11.73
N LYS A 1002 -42.74 42.58 12.65
CA LYS A 1002 -42.84 41.24 13.24
C LYS A 1002 -44.19 41.06 13.98
N ALA A 1003 -44.63 42.09 14.71
CA ALA A 1003 -45.90 42.09 15.42
C ALA A 1003 -47.12 42.01 14.48
N GLU A 1004 -47.09 42.69 13.34
CA GLU A 1004 -48.14 42.57 12.31
C GLU A 1004 -48.17 41.17 11.69
N LYS A 1005 -46.99 40.58 11.41
CA LYS A 1005 -46.90 39.22 10.87
C LYS A 1005 -47.44 38.16 11.83
N GLU A 1006 -47.22 38.32 13.12
CA GLU A 1006 -47.68 37.38 14.16
C GLU A 1006 -49.18 37.55 14.50
N SER A 1007 -49.69 38.79 14.49
CA SER A 1007 -51.10 39.08 14.78
C SER A 1007 -52.05 38.70 13.65
N GLN A 1008 -51.61 38.77 12.38
CA GLN A 1008 -52.42 38.39 11.23
C GLN A 1008 -52.21 36.92 10.83
N ARG A 1009 -52.69 35.98 11.67
CA ARG A 1009 -52.51 34.52 11.46
C ARG A 1009 -52.86 34.05 10.04
N ALA A 1010 -53.94 34.57 9.45
CA ALA A 1010 -54.37 34.19 8.09
C ALA A 1010 -53.39 34.59 6.97
N LEU A 1011 -52.52 35.59 7.20
CA LEU A 1011 -51.51 36.07 6.24
C LEU A 1011 -50.08 35.70 6.64
N SER A 1012 -49.88 35.26 7.88
CA SER A 1012 -48.58 34.86 8.43
C SER A 1012 -47.90 33.73 7.64
N GLU A 1013 -48.71 32.83 7.05
CA GLU A 1013 -48.26 31.72 6.20
C GLU A 1013 -47.99 32.14 4.74
N HIS A 1014 -48.34 33.37 4.35
CA HIS A 1014 -48.18 33.82 2.97
C HIS A 1014 -46.71 34.14 2.65
N LYS A 1015 -46.14 33.43 1.66
CA LYS A 1015 -44.70 33.48 1.30
C LYS A 1015 -44.17 34.90 0.97
N HIS A 1016 -45.03 35.81 0.54
CA HIS A 1016 -44.66 37.19 0.15
C HIS A 1016 -45.10 38.27 1.16
N PHE A 1017 -45.52 37.84 2.36
CA PHE A 1017 -45.78 38.71 3.51
C PHE A 1017 -44.58 38.63 4.46
N LEU A 1018 -43.68 39.60 4.37
CA LEU A 1018 -42.29 39.49 4.83
C LEU A 1018 -41.98 40.49 5.95
N THR A 1019 -41.21 40.04 6.94
CA THR A 1019 -40.49 40.93 7.85
C THR A 1019 -39.26 41.51 7.15
N LEU A 1020 -38.58 42.49 7.76
CA LEU A 1020 -37.34 43.05 7.19
C LEU A 1020 -36.29 41.98 6.82
N GLU A 1021 -36.02 41.04 7.72
CA GLU A 1021 -35.07 39.95 7.49
C GLU A 1021 -35.51 39.06 6.31
N GLY A 1022 -36.78 38.66 6.29
CA GLY A 1022 -37.33 37.85 5.21
C GLY A 1022 -37.35 38.59 3.86
N PHE A 1023 -37.55 39.91 3.89
CA PHE A 1023 -37.50 40.76 2.70
C PHE A 1023 -36.08 40.88 2.13
N LEU A 1024 -35.09 41.12 2.98
CA LEU A 1024 -33.68 41.16 2.58
C LEU A 1024 -33.24 39.81 2.00
N GLN A 1025 -33.56 38.69 2.64
CA GLN A 1025 -33.29 37.36 2.10
C GLN A 1025 -33.98 37.10 0.76
N HIS A 1026 -35.17 37.66 0.54
CA HIS A 1026 -35.91 37.48 -0.71
C HIS A 1026 -35.28 38.22 -1.90
N ILE A 1027 -34.64 39.36 -1.66
CA ILE A 1027 -34.06 40.21 -2.72
C ILE A 1027 -32.56 40.01 -2.89
N GLN A 1028 -31.88 39.49 -1.86
CA GLN A 1028 -30.44 39.21 -1.87
C GLN A 1028 -30.14 37.99 -2.75
N HIS A 1029 -29.76 38.25 -3.99
CA HIS A 1029 -29.16 37.25 -4.86
C HIS A 1029 -27.69 37.59 -5.05
N LEU A 1030 -26.81 36.70 -4.61
CA LEU A 1030 -25.38 36.88 -4.79
C LEU A 1030 -25.01 36.73 -6.26
N ASP A 1031 -24.14 37.63 -6.72
CA ASP A 1031 -23.42 37.45 -7.97
C ASP A 1031 -22.13 36.67 -7.66
N HIS A 1032 -22.19 35.36 -7.86
CA HIS A 1032 -21.08 34.45 -7.55
C HIS A 1032 -19.84 34.73 -8.41
N ASP A 1033 -20.03 35.26 -9.63
CA ASP A 1033 -18.92 35.58 -10.55
C ASP A 1033 -18.20 36.87 -10.13
N ARG A 1034 -18.79 37.66 -9.22
CA ARG A 1034 -18.25 38.94 -8.72
C ARG A 1034 -18.10 38.95 -7.19
N THR A 1035 -18.12 37.79 -6.54
CA THR A 1035 -17.94 37.65 -5.08
C THR A 1035 -16.61 36.98 -4.77
N ALA A 1036 -15.80 37.56 -3.87
CA ALA A 1036 -14.56 36.96 -3.39
C ALA A 1036 -14.44 37.13 -1.87
N LEU A 1037 -14.61 36.04 -1.14
CA LEU A 1037 -14.39 36.01 0.31
C LEU A 1037 -12.93 35.67 0.56
N GLY A 1038 -12.22 36.51 1.31
CA GLY A 1038 -10.78 36.38 1.54
C GLY A 1038 -10.40 35.06 2.23
N ILE A 1039 -10.14 34.02 1.44
CA ILE A 1039 -9.23 32.93 1.80
C ILE A 1039 -8.07 33.05 0.82
N GLY A 1040 -7.17 33.98 1.12
CA GLY A 1040 -5.85 33.97 0.50
C GLY A 1040 -5.05 32.84 1.14
N MET A 1041 -5.07 31.64 0.54
CA MET A 1041 -3.90 30.77 0.64
C MET A 1041 -2.84 31.42 -0.24
N SER A 1042 -1.85 32.03 0.40
CA SER A 1042 -0.58 32.35 -0.25
C SER A 1042 0.02 31.04 -0.77
N ASN A 1043 0.09 30.91 -2.10
CA ASN A 1043 1.09 30.04 -2.73
C ASN A 1043 2.45 30.74 -2.71
#